data_AF-A0A7X3UEM5-F1
#
_entry.id   AF-A0A7X3UEM5-F1
#
_cell.length_a   1.000
_cell.length_b   1.000
_cell.length_c   1.000
_cell.angle_alpha   90.00
_cell.angle_beta   90.00
_cell.angle_gamma   90.00
#
_symmetry.space_group_name_H-M   'P 1'
#
loop_
_entity.id
_entity.type
_entity.pdbx_description
1 polymer ?
#
loop_
_entity_poly.entity_id
_entity_poly.type
_entity_poly.pdbx_seq_one_letter_code
_entity_poly.pdbx_strand_id
1 'polypeptide(L)'
;MNDTAAALLTVRSDGRYRISLRNADGYENVNPAWYRIIALPDRMPSLRILSPGRDTDLTENMVVPFLVSATDDFGFSAMNLIHRKEPEGEERFNPIPVDTETTMMTQPFVWDLSNENLFPGDVVTYRIELYDNDTVSGPKRAVSRTYTVRFPSIEEIYEQIDDTQEQQVTDMEDLLQEQEESKKKIEALNRTLEQKARQEAEGIQTQELSWEQKKEIESVLAGQEQATDELLKAAEAVKATMEALEDHDSMSQELIDKMDQLRKLFQEIATPELLEAMRDLKQALQAIDDEQLKASMEAFEFEQEEFLKRLERSLSILKRIRTEQQLMAAVRQTQDLAARQDELRYATENTSDGREGMDLAEKQEQLGKDTGSLQRGLERLADEMEAFRDMPAESVRDASREMERQEMTGSMEQIASQLRLGRMQQAKEGQTEMSQALTSLGQQLQEIQDQLQEDRMREIAEGMRRAMHQLVDLSVGQEDLNERTRQPGGSVTRIDILSEDQQGLSDGASLVTNDLVSIARKTMFISPAIGRALGETLNSMDRAEGHLAEQERDSASEEQLAAMEALNETVLALQRAMRNMANSGSSSGMMDLIERLQGMARQQTGINDQMNQMMDESEGQMDLQTQAQVSRLAARQEALRKSLEQLRREQQVNQGQVLGRLEEIEKEMEDTVRELQQYQIDPALVERQQRILSRLLDASRSIRGQRREERRRAAPGEDLANRPSPGGLSEDLTRFERTLRDDVLGRIDEGAYPQEYEALIRAYFRALSHVPVVN
;
A
#
# COMPACT_ATOMS: atom_id res chain seq x y z
N MET A 1 79.59 4.04 -3.33
CA MET A 1 78.51 5.02 -3.10
C MET A 1 77.49 4.78 -4.20
N ASN A 2 76.21 4.69 -3.87
CA ASN A 2 75.18 4.49 -4.89
C ASN A 2 75.01 5.81 -5.65
N ASP A 3 75.71 5.93 -6.78
CA ASP A 3 75.68 7.09 -7.66
C ASP A 3 74.36 7.09 -8.46
N THR A 4 73.26 7.44 -7.80
CA THR A 4 71.95 7.61 -8.44
C THR A 4 71.66 9.09 -8.64
N ALA A 5 71.28 9.46 -9.87
CA ALA A 5 70.74 10.78 -10.21
C ALA A 5 69.26 10.64 -10.59
N ALA A 6 68.41 11.52 -10.06
CA ALA A 6 66.98 11.57 -10.36
C ALA A 6 66.61 12.91 -11.00
N ALA A 7 65.73 12.86 -12.00
CA ALA A 7 65.16 14.04 -12.66
C ALA A 7 63.68 13.80 -12.96
N LEU A 8 62.87 14.85 -12.91
CA LEU A 8 61.45 14.83 -13.25
C LEU A 8 61.25 15.44 -14.64
N LEU A 9 60.46 14.77 -15.47
CA LEU A 9 60.11 15.21 -16.82
C LEU A 9 58.61 15.05 -17.03
N THR A 10 57.92 16.14 -17.40
CA THR A 10 56.51 16.08 -17.82
C THR A 10 56.43 15.74 -19.30
N VAL A 11 55.71 14.67 -19.63
CA VAL A 11 55.55 14.18 -21.01
C VAL A 11 54.19 14.66 -21.53
N ARG A 12 54.20 15.53 -22.55
CA ARG A 12 52.95 16.07 -23.15
C ARG A 12 52.60 15.47 -24.51
N SER A 13 53.56 14.81 -25.16
CA SER A 13 53.37 14.14 -26.45
C SER A 13 54.41 13.04 -26.62
N ASP A 14 54.15 12.13 -27.54
CA ASP A 14 55.11 11.12 -27.97
C ASP A 14 56.46 11.75 -28.32
N GLY A 15 57.53 11.12 -27.85
CA GLY A 15 58.86 11.67 -28.00
C GLY A 15 59.96 10.63 -27.85
N ARG A 16 61.18 11.13 -27.90
CA ARG A 16 62.37 10.37 -27.58
C ARG A 16 63.25 11.20 -26.67
N TYR A 17 63.83 10.56 -25.67
CA TYR A 17 64.81 11.18 -24.79
C TYR A 17 66.11 10.39 -24.81
N ARG A 18 67.21 11.03 -24.44
CA ARG A 18 68.50 10.39 -24.25
C ARG A 18 69.17 10.97 -23.02
N ILE A 19 69.93 10.15 -22.31
CA ILE A 19 70.65 10.59 -21.11
C ILE A 19 72.11 10.84 -21.52
N SER A 20 72.52 12.10 -21.47
CA SER A 20 73.91 12.51 -21.74
C SER A 20 74.61 12.73 -20.42
N LEU A 21 75.67 11.97 -20.15
CA LEU A 21 76.47 12.06 -18.94
C LEU A 21 77.77 12.77 -19.28
N ARG A 22 78.11 13.83 -18.55
CA ARG A 22 79.38 14.56 -18.70
C ARG A 22 80.19 14.41 -17.41
N ASN A 23 81.43 13.95 -17.52
CA ASN A 23 82.33 13.87 -16.37
C ASN A 23 82.98 15.24 -16.04
N ALA A 24 83.70 15.32 -14.92
CA ALA A 24 84.31 16.56 -14.45
C ALA A 24 85.34 17.15 -15.43
N ASP A 25 85.97 16.32 -16.25
CA ASP A 25 86.94 16.71 -17.28
C ASP A 25 86.27 17.13 -18.61
N GLY A 26 84.94 17.15 -18.66
CA GLY A 26 84.15 17.61 -19.80
C GLY A 26 83.88 16.55 -20.88
N TYR A 27 84.27 15.29 -20.67
CA TYR A 27 83.99 14.20 -21.58
C TYR A 27 82.56 13.67 -21.42
N GLU A 28 81.86 13.52 -22.55
CA GLU A 28 80.50 12.97 -22.60
C GLU A 28 80.51 11.47 -22.94
N ASN A 29 79.48 10.74 -22.51
CA ASN A 29 79.30 9.35 -22.92
C ASN A 29 79.09 9.25 -24.44
N VAL A 30 79.83 8.36 -25.09
CA VAL A 30 79.82 8.22 -26.55
C VAL A 30 78.57 7.45 -26.98
N ASN A 31 77.77 8.02 -27.89
CA ASN A 31 76.53 7.47 -28.44
C ASN A 31 75.45 7.11 -27.38
N PRO A 32 74.89 8.09 -26.66
CA PRO A 32 73.78 7.84 -25.73
C PRO A 32 72.56 7.29 -26.49
N ALA A 33 72.00 6.19 -25.98
CA ALA A 33 70.82 5.55 -26.57
C ALA A 33 69.60 6.47 -26.52
N TRP A 34 68.83 6.49 -27.61
CA TRP A 34 67.52 7.12 -27.64
C TRP A 34 66.48 6.15 -27.09
N TYR A 35 65.80 6.56 -26.04
CA TYR A 35 64.65 5.87 -25.48
C TYR A 35 63.37 6.51 -26.03
N ARG A 36 62.41 5.68 -26.42
CA ARG A 36 61.08 6.15 -26.81
C ARG A 36 60.25 6.37 -25.56
N ILE A 37 59.52 7.47 -25.53
CA ILE A 37 58.51 7.74 -24.51
C ILE A 37 57.20 8.01 -25.23
N ILE A 38 56.15 7.29 -24.81
CA ILE A 38 54.81 7.38 -25.40
C ILE A 38 53.94 8.08 -24.38
N ALA A 39 53.28 9.16 -24.78
CA ALA A 39 52.34 9.86 -23.92
C ALA A 39 50.97 9.20 -24.11
N LEU A 40 50.45 8.57 -23.06
CA LEU A 40 49.07 8.08 -23.08
C LEU A 40 48.14 9.24 -22.73
N PRO A 41 47.15 9.55 -23.58
CA PRO A 41 46.16 10.56 -23.25
C PRO A 41 45.27 10.05 -22.13
N ASP A 42 45.18 10.84 -21.08
CA ASP A 42 44.31 10.60 -19.94
C ASP A 42 42.84 10.79 -20.35
N ARG A 43 41.99 9.79 -20.07
CA ARG A 43 40.61 9.75 -20.57
C ARG A 43 39.71 10.60 -19.67
N MET A 44 38.47 10.80 -20.12
CA MET A 44 37.45 11.39 -19.26
C MET A 44 36.78 10.29 -18.44
N PRO A 45 36.44 10.55 -17.17
CA PRO A 45 35.67 9.62 -16.38
C PRO A 45 34.30 9.36 -17.01
N SER A 46 33.76 8.17 -16.79
CA SER A 46 32.40 7.80 -17.17
C SER A 46 31.50 7.78 -15.94
N LEU A 47 30.28 8.31 -16.07
CA LEU A 47 29.33 8.49 -14.97
C LEU A 47 27.92 8.12 -15.43
N ARG A 48 27.19 7.33 -14.62
CA ARG A 48 25.78 6.99 -14.84
C ARG A 48 25.01 6.89 -13.52
N ILE A 49 23.76 7.37 -13.55
CA ILE A 49 22.79 7.14 -12.47
C ILE A 49 22.05 5.84 -12.81
N LEU A 50 22.27 4.79 -12.03
CA LEU A 50 21.64 3.47 -12.21
C LEU A 50 20.23 3.43 -11.61
N SER A 51 20.04 4.11 -10.48
CA SER A 51 18.74 4.28 -9.81
C SER A 51 18.64 5.72 -9.28
N PRO A 52 17.50 6.42 -9.46
CA PRO A 52 16.33 5.99 -10.24
C PRO A 52 16.61 5.96 -11.76
N GLY A 53 17.55 6.77 -12.26
CA GLY A 53 17.94 6.77 -13.68
C GLY A 53 16.84 7.25 -14.65
N ARG A 54 15.78 7.84 -14.11
CA ARG A 54 14.61 8.42 -14.78
C ARG A 54 14.04 9.55 -13.91
N ASP A 55 13.14 10.33 -14.51
CA ASP A 55 12.32 11.28 -13.78
C ASP A 55 11.40 10.52 -12.81
N THR A 56 11.18 11.06 -11.61
CA THR A 56 10.44 10.36 -10.55
C THR A 56 9.66 11.33 -9.68
N ASP A 57 8.58 10.85 -9.05
CA ASP A 57 7.86 11.60 -8.04
C ASP A 57 8.46 11.35 -6.64
N LEU A 58 8.35 12.34 -5.75
CA LEU A 58 8.72 12.24 -4.35
C LEU A 58 7.65 11.51 -3.56
N THR A 59 8.11 10.70 -2.61
CA THR A 59 7.30 10.08 -1.57
C THR A 59 7.16 11.00 -0.36
N GLU A 60 6.20 10.74 0.55
CA GLU A 60 5.95 11.59 1.74
C GLU A 60 7.19 11.77 2.63
N ASN A 61 8.12 10.82 2.60
CA ASN A 61 9.38 10.89 3.35
C ASN A 61 10.40 11.87 2.76
N MET A 62 10.11 12.52 1.62
CA MET A 62 10.97 13.50 0.95
C MET A 62 12.39 12.99 0.61
N VAL A 63 12.54 11.69 0.40
CA VAL A 63 13.85 11.06 0.20
C VAL A 63 13.95 10.37 -1.15
N VAL A 64 15.05 10.62 -1.88
CA VAL A 64 15.36 9.94 -3.15
C VAL A 64 16.61 9.05 -2.98
N PRO A 65 16.48 7.72 -3.05
CA PRO A 65 17.62 6.83 -3.04
C PRO A 65 18.30 6.77 -4.42
N PHE A 66 19.61 7.01 -4.44
CA PHE A 66 20.46 6.96 -5.61
C PHE A 66 21.39 5.75 -5.60
N LEU A 67 21.64 5.23 -6.80
CA LEU A 67 22.77 4.35 -7.06
C LEU A 67 23.55 4.90 -8.26
N VAL A 68 24.79 5.30 -8.03
CA VAL A 68 25.64 5.95 -9.02
C VAL A 68 26.79 5.03 -9.40
N SER A 69 27.05 4.87 -10.69
CA SER A 69 28.19 4.10 -11.20
C SER A 69 29.16 5.02 -11.93
N ALA A 70 30.44 4.90 -11.58
CA ALA A 70 31.51 5.66 -12.19
C ALA A 70 32.72 4.77 -12.53
N THR A 71 33.42 5.09 -13.61
CA THR A 71 34.65 4.39 -14.02
C THR A 71 35.62 5.36 -14.66
N ASP A 72 36.89 5.26 -14.27
CA ASP A 72 38.01 6.10 -14.70
C ASP A 72 39.30 5.26 -14.83
N ASP A 73 40.32 5.75 -15.52
CA ASP A 73 41.62 5.06 -15.68
C ASP A 73 42.63 5.37 -14.57
N PHE A 74 42.50 6.51 -13.88
CA PHE A 74 43.41 6.94 -12.81
C PHE A 74 42.74 7.10 -11.45
N GLY A 75 41.44 7.34 -11.40
CA GLY A 75 40.64 7.42 -10.19
C GLY A 75 39.93 8.76 -10.04
N PHE A 76 39.31 8.96 -8.88
CA PHE A 76 38.35 10.05 -8.67
C PHE A 76 38.84 11.03 -7.61
N SER A 77 38.37 12.29 -7.67
CA SER A 77 38.65 13.31 -6.66
C SER A 77 37.40 13.80 -5.92
N ALA A 78 36.30 14.02 -6.62
CA ALA A 78 35.06 14.53 -6.02
C ALA A 78 33.83 14.16 -6.86
N MET A 79 32.69 14.00 -6.18
CA MET A 79 31.38 13.84 -6.82
C MET A 79 30.35 14.70 -6.10
N ASN A 80 29.52 15.43 -6.85
CA ASN A 80 28.51 16.32 -6.30
C ASN A 80 27.17 16.11 -7.00
N LEU A 81 26.09 16.04 -6.23
CA LEU A 81 24.74 16.23 -6.71
C LEU A 81 24.51 17.74 -6.87
N ILE A 82 24.14 18.16 -8.07
CA ILE A 82 23.69 19.52 -8.36
C ILE A 82 22.19 19.47 -8.53
N HIS A 83 21.47 20.32 -7.82
CA HIS A 83 20.03 20.43 -7.94
C HIS A 83 19.54 21.86 -7.95
N ARG A 84 18.36 22.06 -8.52
CA ARG A 84 17.71 23.37 -8.60
C ARG A 84 16.19 23.19 -8.59
N LYS A 85 15.52 23.97 -7.77
CA LYS A 85 14.05 24.10 -7.82
C LYS A 85 13.65 24.93 -9.05
N GLU A 86 12.80 24.41 -9.90
CA GLU A 86 12.31 25.12 -11.09
C GLU A 86 11.12 26.02 -10.75
N PRO A 87 10.89 27.14 -11.47
CA PRO A 87 11.75 27.72 -12.52
C PRO A 87 12.81 28.71 -12.01
N GLU A 88 12.73 29.19 -10.77
CA GLU A 88 13.51 30.35 -10.27
C GLU A 88 14.54 30.02 -9.18
N GLY A 89 14.71 28.74 -8.79
CA GLY A 89 15.66 28.35 -7.75
C GLY A 89 17.13 28.56 -8.14
N GLU A 90 17.99 28.74 -7.13
CA GLU A 90 19.44 28.73 -7.33
C GLU A 90 19.98 27.30 -7.42
N GLU A 91 21.07 27.08 -8.17
CA GLU A 91 21.77 25.80 -8.17
C GLU A 91 22.44 25.57 -6.80
N ARG A 92 22.10 24.45 -6.17
CA ARG A 92 22.68 23.96 -4.92
C ARG A 92 23.52 22.72 -5.18
N PHE A 93 24.43 22.42 -4.26
CA PHE A 93 25.40 21.35 -4.39
C PHE A 93 25.45 20.51 -3.11
N ASN A 94 25.24 19.20 -3.24
CA ASN A 94 25.35 18.24 -2.15
C ASN A 94 26.52 17.28 -2.45
N PRO A 95 27.57 17.24 -1.62
CA PRO A 95 28.71 16.35 -1.85
C PRO A 95 28.28 14.89 -1.68
N ILE A 96 28.66 14.04 -2.63
CA ILE A 96 28.50 12.60 -2.55
C ILE A 96 29.88 11.99 -2.22
N PRO A 97 29.99 11.16 -1.16
CA PRO A 97 31.23 10.49 -0.84
C PRO A 97 31.79 9.68 -2.03
N VAL A 98 33.10 9.75 -2.23
CA VAL A 98 33.84 9.10 -3.31
C VAL A 98 35.00 8.32 -2.70
N ASP A 99 35.21 7.09 -3.19
CA ASP A 99 36.41 6.32 -2.92
C ASP A 99 37.51 6.71 -3.92
N THR A 100 38.53 7.43 -3.45
CA THR A 100 39.62 7.95 -4.27
C THR A 100 40.68 6.90 -4.60
N GLU A 101 40.62 5.70 -3.99
CA GLU A 101 41.61 4.63 -4.20
C GLU A 101 41.19 3.64 -5.31
N THR A 102 40.00 3.85 -5.89
CA THR A 102 39.42 2.96 -6.90
C THR A 102 39.32 3.62 -8.27
N THR A 103 39.35 2.80 -9.32
CA THR A 103 39.12 3.20 -10.72
C THR A 103 37.70 2.88 -11.20
N MET A 104 36.92 2.16 -10.39
CA MET A 104 35.52 1.86 -10.63
C MET A 104 34.79 1.87 -9.30
N MET A 105 33.64 2.56 -9.25
CA MET A 105 32.80 2.60 -8.06
C MET A 105 31.33 2.47 -8.38
N THR A 106 30.60 1.91 -7.43
CA THR A 106 29.14 1.96 -7.34
C THR A 106 28.78 2.51 -5.98
N GLN A 107 28.31 3.75 -5.94
CA GLN A 107 28.06 4.49 -4.70
C GLN A 107 26.55 4.63 -4.45
N PRO A 108 25.99 4.03 -3.39
CA PRO A 108 24.67 4.38 -2.92
C PRO A 108 24.70 5.75 -2.23
N PHE A 109 23.67 6.55 -2.44
CA PHE A 109 23.49 7.85 -1.80
C PHE A 109 22.01 8.09 -1.54
N VAL A 110 21.68 8.75 -0.43
CA VAL A 110 20.30 9.07 -0.06
C VAL A 110 20.18 10.59 -0.04
N TRP A 111 19.32 11.12 -0.90
CA TRP A 111 19.08 12.56 -1.00
C TRP A 111 17.82 12.92 -0.22
N ASP A 112 17.99 13.67 0.86
CA ASP A 112 16.90 14.20 1.68
C ASP A 112 16.55 15.62 1.22
N LEU A 113 15.30 15.81 0.80
CA LEU A 113 14.71 17.06 0.33
C LEU A 113 13.80 17.71 1.37
N SER A 114 13.70 17.16 2.59
CA SER A 114 12.81 17.67 3.65
C SER A 114 13.06 19.15 4.01
N ASN A 115 14.30 19.62 3.82
CA ASN A 115 14.72 20.99 4.13
C ASN A 115 14.68 21.94 2.92
N GLU A 116 14.17 21.50 1.77
CA GLU A 116 14.13 22.29 0.53
C GLU A 116 12.87 23.14 0.40
N ASN A 117 12.00 23.17 1.43
CA ASN A 117 10.72 23.91 1.46
C ASN A 117 9.92 23.72 0.16
N LEU A 118 9.72 22.46 -0.21
CA LEU A 118 8.95 22.07 -1.38
C LEU A 118 7.45 22.14 -1.04
N PHE A 119 6.72 22.83 -1.89
CA PHE A 119 5.27 22.76 -1.99
C PHE A 119 4.93 21.76 -3.10
N PRO A 120 3.85 20.98 -2.99
CA PRO A 120 3.55 20.06 -4.06
C PRO A 120 3.14 20.79 -5.34
N GLY A 121 3.43 20.14 -6.46
CA GLY A 121 3.59 20.76 -7.77
C GLY A 121 5.03 21.21 -8.04
N ASP A 122 5.87 21.43 -7.01
CA ASP A 122 7.25 21.83 -7.22
C ASP A 122 8.06 20.74 -7.93
N VAL A 123 8.94 21.19 -8.82
CA VAL A 123 9.85 20.34 -9.58
C VAL A 123 11.29 20.73 -9.24
N VAL A 124 12.11 19.74 -8.91
CA VAL A 124 13.55 19.91 -8.71
C VAL A 124 14.30 19.19 -9.82
N THR A 125 15.04 19.94 -10.64
CA THR A 125 15.97 19.36 -11.61
C THR A 125 17.26 18.98 -10.91
N TYR A 126 17.85 17.84 -11.27
CA TYR A 126 19.12 17.40 -10.69
C TYR A 126 20.03 16.70 -11.69
N ARG A 127 21.33 16.77 -11.44
CA ARG A 127 22.40 16.07 -12.16
C ARG A 127 23.58 15.79 -11.23
N ILE A 128 24.40 14.81 -11.57
CA ILE A 128 25.63 14.52 -10.82
C ILE A 128 26.83 14.97 -11.64
N GLU A 129 27.75 15.66 -11.00
CA GLU A 129 29.07 15.99 -11.53
C GLU A 129 30.15 15.19 -10.81
N LEU A 130 31.04 14.57 -11.59
CA LEU A 130 32.17 13.78 -11.12
C LEU A 130 33.46 14.37 -11.67
N TYR A 131 34.49 14.40 -10.83
CA TYR A 131 35.82 14.90 -11.15
C TYR A 131 36.86 13.77 -11.00
N ASP A 132 37.74 13.61 -11.99
CA ASP A 132 38.89 12.69 -11.93
C ASP A 132 40.00 13.23 -11.00
N ASN A 133 41.08 12.48 -10.82
CA ASN A 133 42.23 12.89 -10.01
C ASN A 133 43.39 13.51 -10.84
N ASP A 134 43.13 14.00 -12.06
CA ASP A 134 44.17 14.61 -12.92
C ASP A 134 44.74 15.89 -12.27
N THR A 135 45.98 15.79 -11.77
CA THR A 135 46.72 16.92 -11.20
C THR A 135 47.70 17.58 -12.18
N VAL A 136 47.85 17.02 -13.39
CA VAL A 136 48.78 17.47 -14.43
C VAL A 136 48.13 18.49 -15.36
N SER A 137 46.92 18.20 -15.84
CA SER A 137 46.13 19.13 -16.68
C SER A 137 44.99 19.81 -15.92
N GLY A 138 44.71 19.33 -14.71
CA GLY A 138 43.59 19.73 -13.86
C GLY A 138 42.44 18.72 -13.96
N PRO A 139 41.63 18.55 -12.89
CA PRO A 139 40.61 17.51 -12.85
C PRO A 139 39.63 17.63 -14.02
N LYS A 140 39.44 16.56 -14.78
CA LYS A 140 38.41 16.52 -15.83
C LYS A 140 37.06 16.18 -15.22
N ARG A 141 36.03 16.78 -15.80
CA ARG A 141 34.65 16.71 -15.32
C ARG A 141 33.79 15.84 -16.22
N ALA A 142 33.10 14.86 -15.63
CA ALA A 142 31.99 14.14 -16.24
C ALA A 142 30.66 14.57 -15.61
N VAL A 143 29.61 14.65 -16.41
CA VAL A 143 28.27 15.07 -15.98
C VAL A 143 27.26 13.99 -16.38
N SER A 144 26.35 13.65 -15.48
CA SER A 144 25.26 12.71 -15.78
C SER A 144 24.22 13.35 -16.71
N ARG A 145 23.24 12.55 -17.13
CA ARG A 145 21.98 13.12 -17.63
C ARG A 145 21.30 13.91 -16.52
N THR A 146 20.59 14.96 -16.91
CA THR A 146 19.70 15.70 -16.00
C THR A 146 18.37 14.95 -15.90
N TYR A 147 17.84 14.86 -14.69
CA TYR A 147 16.55 14.27 -14.37
C TYR A 147 15.74 15.25 -13.53
N THR A 148 14.44 15.00 -13.41
CA THR A 148 13.55 15.74 -12.51
C THR A 148 13.08 14.86 -11.36
N VAL A 149 12.87 15.50 -10.23
CA VAL A 149 12.06 14.96 -9.14
C VAL A 149 10.92 15.94 -8.86
N ARG A 150 9.69 15.45 -8.83
CA ARG A 150 8.49 16.28 -8.62
C ARG A 150 7.84 15.92 -7.29
N PHE A 151 7.35 16.90 -6.55
CA PHE A 151 6.57 16.64 -5.35
C PHE A 151 5.08 16.59 -5.72
N PRO A 152 4.44 15.41 -5.83
CA PRO A 152 3.02 15.31 -6.19
C PRO A 152 2.12 15.81 -5.06
N SER A 153 0.94 16.30 -5.40
CA SER A 153 -0.07 16.64 -4.40
C SER A 153 -0.78 15.39 -3.88
N ILE A 154 -1.37 15.47 -2.68
CA ILE A 154 -2.19 14.39 -2.12
C ILE A 154 -3.36 14.06 -3.07
N GLU A 155 -3.97 15.08 -3.67
CA GLU A 155 -5.04 14.93 -4.66
C GLU A 155 -4.57 14.10 -5.86
N GLU A 156 -3.42 14.41 -6.47
CA GLU A 156 -2.91 13.67 -7.62
C GLU A 156 -2.64 12.19 -7.30
N ILE A 157 -2.08 11.90 -6.11
CA ILE A 157 -1.83 10.52 -5.68
C ILE A 157 -3.14 9.76 -5.57
N TYR A 158 -4.15 10.35 -4.92
CA TYR A 158 -5.44 9.68 -4.71
C TYR A 158 -6.30 9.61 -5.97
N GLU A 159 -6.29 10.62 -6.85
CA GLU A 159 -7.00 10.60 -8.12
C GLU A 159 -6.49 9.49 -9.04
N GLN A 160 -5.17 9.29 -9.15
CA GLN A 160 -4.63 8.20 -9.97
C GLN A 160 -5.10 6.82 -9.48
N ILE A 161 -5.22 6.66 -8.16
CA ILE A 161 -5.69 5.41 -7.57
C ILE A 161 -7.19 5.27 -7.77
N ASP A 162 -7.95 6.35 -7.58
CA ASP A 162 -9.39 6.39 -7.74
C ASP A 162 -9.79 6.06 -9.19
N ASP A 163 -9.10 6.62 -10.19
CA ASP A 163 -9.30 6.31 -11.61
C ASP A 163 -9.10 4.81 -11.89
N THR A 164 -8.05 4.21 -11.30
CA THR A 164 -7.78 2.78 -11.43
C THR A 164 -8.87 1.93 -10.78
N GLN A 165 -9.37 2.35 -9.62
CA GLN A 165 -10.45 1.66 -8.91
C GLN A 165 -11.82 1.85 -9.58
N GLU A 166 -12.08 3.02 -10.17
CA GLU A 166 -13.28 3.28 -10.95
C GLU A 166 -13.35 2.35 -12.14
N GLN A 167 -12.25 2.22 -12.90
CA GLN A 167 -12.19 1.28 -14.01
C GLN A 167 -12.44 -0.16 -13.54
N GLN A 168 -11.86 -0.58 -12.42
CA GLN A 168 -12.12 -1.91 -11.86
C GLN A 168 -13.59 -2.11 -11.48
N VAL A 169 -14.24 -1.09 -10.91
CA VAL A 169 -15.67 -1.14 -10.58
C VAL A 169 -16.50 -1.29 -11.85
N THR A 170 -16.21 -0.50 -12.90
CA THR A 170 -16.91 -0.58 -14.19
C THR A 170 -16.72 -1.94 -14.86
N ASP A 171 -15.48 -2.44 -14.94
CA ASP A 171 -15.18 -3.75 -15.52
C ASP A 171 -15.96 -4.87 -14.80
N MET A 172 -16.09 -4.78 -13.47
CA MET A 172 -16.86 -5.73 -12.68
C MET A 172 -18.39 -5.59 -12.85
N GLU A 173 -18.90 -4.38 -13.07
CA GLU A 173 -20.31 -4.14 -13.36
C GLU A 173 -20.70 -4.73 -14.71
N ASP A 174 -19.87 -4.50 -15.73
CA ASP A 174 -20.03 -5.06 -17.06
C ASP A 174 -19.98 -6.60 -16.99
N LEU A 175 -19.00 -7.14 -16.27
CA LEU A 175 -18.90 -8.57 -16.03
C LEU A 175 -20.14 -9.14 -15.33
N LEU A 176 -20.63 -8.47 -14.28
CA LEU A 176 -21.83 -8.89 -13.57
C LEU A 176 -23.04 -8.93 -14.52
N GLN A 177 -23.21 -7.90 -15.35
CA GLN A 177 -24.31 -7.84 -16.33
C GLN A 177 -24.21 -8.98 -17.36
N GLU A 178 -23.02 -9.24 -17.91
CA GLU A 178 -22.80 -10.35 -18.85
C GLU A 178 -23.10 -11.72 -18.23
N GLN A 179 -22.78 -11.88 -16.94
CA GLN A 179 -23.03 -13.12 -16.20
C GLN A 179 -24.51 -13.30 -15.87
N GLU A 180 -25.25 -12.23 -15.56
CA GLU A 180 -26.71 -12.27 -15.43
C GLU A 180 -27.40 -12.67 -16.75
N GLU A 181 -26.90 -12.16 -17.88
CA GLU A 181 -27.40 -12.57 -19.20
C GLU A 181 -27.10 -14.04 -19.50
N SER A 182 -25.90 -14.51 -19.12
CA SER A 182 -25.51 -15.91 -19.24
C SER A 182 -26.38 -16.82 -18.38
N LYS A 183 -26.73 -16.38 -17.16
CA LYS A 183 -27.69 -17.08 -16.28
C LYS A 183 -29.05 -17.25 -16.94
N LYS A 184 -29.61 -16.17 -17.49
CA LYS A 184 -30.91 -16.20 -18.18
C LYS A 184 -30.92 -17.17 -19.36
N LYS A 185 -29.80 -17.29 -20.10
CA LYS A 185 -29.65 -18.26 -21.20
C LYS A 185 -29.66 -19.70 -20.68
N ILE A 186 -28.91 -19.98 -19.62
CA ILE A 186 -28.87 -21.31 -19.01
C ILE A 186 -30.22 -21.72 -18.41
N GLU A 187 -30.87 -20.84 -17.65
CA GLU A 187 -32.22 -21.09 -17.11
C GLU A 187 -33.22 -21.41 -18.23
N ALA A 188 -33.16 -20.68 -19.36
CA ALA A 188 -34.03 -20.94 -20.52
C ALA A 188 -33.74 -22.29 -21.19
N LEU A 189 -32.46 -22.66 -21.31
CA LEU A 189 -32.05 -23.95 -21.85
C LEU A 189 -32.45 -25.09 -20.92
N ASN A 190 -32.27 -24.93 -19.60
CA ASN A 190 -32.62 -25.94 -18.61
C ASN A 190 -34.14 -26.21 -18.61
N ARG A 191 -34.97 -25.15 -18.61
CA ARG A 191 -36.44 -25.29 -18.78
C ARG A 191 -36.82 -26.02 -20.05
N THR A 192 -36.08 -25.82 -21.14
CA THR A 192 -36.33 -26.53 -22.41
C THR A 192 -36.01 -28.01 -22.29
N LEU A 193 -34.92 -28.37 -21.61
CA LEU A 193 -34.55 -29.75 -21.33
C LEU A 193 -35.53 -30.44 -20.37
N GLU A 194 -35.99 -29.74 -19.32
CA GLU A 194 -37.03 -30.25 -18.43
C GLU A 194 -38.33 -30.57 -19.18
N GLN A 195 -38.75 -29.68 -20.09
CA GLN A 195 -39.92 -29.92 -20.92
C GLN A 195 -39.73 -31.14 -21.83
N LYS A 196 -38.54 -31.32 -22.43
CA LYS A 196 -38.22 -32.50 -23.22
C LYS A 196 -38.26 -33.78 -22.37
N ALA A 197 -37.58 -33.79 -21.23
CA ALA A 197 -37.56 -34.93 -20.32
C ALA A 197 -38.97 -35.34 -19.88
N ARG A 198 -39.86 -34.38 -19.61
CA ARG A 198 -41.28 -34.65 -19.32
C ARG A 198 -42.01 -35.28 -20.51
N GLN A 199 -41.80 -34.77 -21.73
CA GLN A 199 -42.41 -35.32 -22.95
C GLN A 199 -41.92 -36.75 -23.24
N GLU A 200 -40.64 -37.03 -23.01
CA GLU A 200 -40.06 -38.38 -23.16
C GLU A 200 -40.59 -39.36 -22.13
N ALA A 201 -40.75 -38.92 -20.88
CA ALA A 201 -41.40 -39.70 -19.82
C ALA A 201 -42.87 -40.04 -20.16
N GLU A 202 -43.54 -39.19 -20.94
CA GLU A 202 -44.89 -39.42 -21.49
C GLU A 202 -44.89 -40.27 -22.78
N GLY A 203 -43.73 -40.75 -23.24
CA GLY A 203 -43.56 -41.62 -24.41
C GLY A 203 -43.54 -40.88 -25.75
N ILE A 204 -43.36 -39.55 -25.75
CA ILE A 204 -43.21 -38.73 -26.95
C ILE A 204 -41.74 -38.72 -27.36
N GLN A 205 -41.43 -39.15 -28.60
CA GLN A 205 -40.08 -39.01 -29.14
C GLN A 205 -39.74 -37.53 -29.32
N THR A 206 -38.75 -37.03 -28.58
CA THR A 206 -38.19 -35.70 -28.80
C THR A 206 -36.92 -35.77 -29.67
N GLN A 207 -36.56 -34.64 -30.28
CA GLN A 207 -35.33 -34.54 -31.08
C GLN A 207 -34.14 -34.21 -30.19
N GLU A 208 -32.98 -34.79 -30.52
CA GLU A 208 -31.67 -34.42 -29.97
C GLU A 208 -31.48 -32.90 -29.98
N LEU A 209 -30.67 -32.39 -29.05
CA LEU A 209 -30.29 -30.98 -28.98
C LEU A 209 -29.87 -30.42 -30.35
N SER A 210 -30.45 -29.27 -30.71
CA SER A 210 -30.08 -28.60 -31.96
C SER A 210 -28.63 -28.12 -31.89
N TRP A 211 -27.99 -28.01 -33.06
CA TRP A 211 -26.64 -27.48 -33.13
C TRP A 211 -26.56 -26.05 -32.57
N GLU A 212 -27.61 -25.23 -32.75
CA GLU A 212 -27.68 -23.90 -32.15
C GLU A 212 -27.66 -23.96 -30.60
N GLN A 213 -28.43 -24.88 -29.99
CA GLN A 213 -28.47 -25.04 -28.54
C GLN A 213 -27.11 -25.48 -27.97
N LYS A 214 -26.42 -26.42 -28.65
CA LYS A 214 -25.06 -26.82 -28.25
C LYS A 214 -24.07 -25.66 -28.32
N LYS A 215 -24.15 -24.85 -29.37
CA LYS A 215 -23.33 -23.64 -29.52
C LYS A 215 -23.60 -22.59 -28.44
N GLU A 216 -24.85 -22.48 -27.99
CA GLU A 216 -25.22 -21.57 -26.92
C GLU A 216 -24.60 -21.98 -25.58
N ILE A 217 -24.65 -23.28 -25.23
CA ILE A 217 -23.97 -23.82 -24.04
C ILE A 217 -22.45 -23.60 -24.13
N GLU A 218 -21.83 -23.89 -25.28
CA GLU A 218 -20.40 -23.62 -25.50
C GLU A 218 -20.07 -22.13 -25.32
N SER A 219 -20.94 -21.23 -25.77
CA SER A 219 -20.75 -19.78 -25.62
C SER A 219 -20.85 -19.34 -24.16
N VAL A 220 -21.78 -19.89 -23.39
CA VAL A 220 -21.89 -19.59 -21.95
C VAL A 220 -20.67 -20.10 -21.20
N LEU A 221 -20.23 -21.33 -21.46
CA LEU A 221 -19.02 -21.88 -20.87
C LEU A 221 -17.78 -21.04 -21.18
N ALA A 222 -17.63 -20.60 -22.44
CA ALA A 222 -16.53 -19.72 -22.83
C ALA A 222 -16.59 -18.36 -22.13
N GLY A 223 -17.79 -17.78 -22.00
CA GLY A 223 -17.99 -16.54 -21.23
C GLY A 223 -17.65 -16.71 -19.75
N GLN A 224 -17.99 -17.86 -19.15
CA GLN A 224 -17.62 -18.18 -17.78
C GLN A 224 -16.10 -18.37 -17.61
N GLU A 225 -15.41 -19.01 -18.56
CA GLU A 225 -13.94 -19.10 -18.54
C GLU A 225 -13.30 -17.70 -18.61
N GLN A 226 -13.78 -16.83 -19.51
CA GLN A 226 -13.31 -15.45 -19.62
C GLN A 226 -13.54 -14.65 -18.34
N ALA A 227 -14.72 -14.78 -17.73
CA ALA A 227 -15.05 -14.16 -16.45
C ALA A 227 -14.05 -14.54 -15.34
N THR A 228 -13.67 -15.82 -15.27
CA THR A 228 -12.69 -16.27 -14.27
C THR A 228 -11.31 -15.66 -14.49
N ASP A 229 -10.86 -15.51 -15.74
CA ASP A 229 -9.59 -14.87 -16.08
C ASP A 229 -9.59 -13.37 -15.77
N GLU A 230 -10.70 -12.67 -16.02
CA GLU A 230 -10.86 -11.24 -15.70
C GLU A 230 -10.82 -11.00 -14.19
N LEU A 231 -11.45 -11.86 -13.40
CA LEU A 231 -11.39 -11.78 -11.93
C LEU A 231 -9.98 -12.02 -11.37
N LEU A 232 -9.21 -12.92 -11.97
CA LEU A 232 -7.80 -13.12 -11.59
C LEU A 232 -6.97 -11.86 -11.88
N LYS A 233 -7.20 -11.21 -13.03
CA LYS A 233 -6.55 -9.92 -13.35
C LYS A 233 -6.97 -8.82 -12.39
N ALA A 234 -8.25 -8.75 -12.01
CA ALA A 234 -8.73 -7.80 -11.01
C ALA A 234 -8.04 -8.03 -9.65
N ALA A 235 -7.90 -9.28 -9.21
CA ALA A 235 -7.17 -9.62 -7.99
C ALA A 235 -5.69 -9.21 -8.03
N GLU A 236 -5.03 -9.36 -9.19
CA GLU A 236 -3.66 -8.89 -9.41
C GLU A 236 -3.57 -7.36 -9.41
N ALA A 237 -4.54 -6.67 -10.00
CA ALA A 237 -4.60 -5.22 -10.03
C ALA A 237 -4.79 -4.62 -8.62
N VAL A 238 -5.63 -5.22 -7.77
CA VAL A 238 -5.75 -4.85 -6.34
C VAL A 238 -4.43 -5.03 -5.59
N LYS A 239 -3.65 -6.04 -5.93
CA LYS A 239 -2.32 -6.22 -5.35
C LYS A 239 -1.35 -5.14 -5.83
N ALA A 240 -1.39 -4.79 -7.11
CA ALA A 240 -0.54 -3.74 -7.67
C ALA A 240 -0.86 -2.35 -7.07
N THR A 241 -2.13 -2.03 -6.84
CA THR A 241 -2.53 -0.79 -6.15
C THR A 241 -2.06 -0.78 -4.69
N MET A 242 -2.09 -1.92 -4.00
CA MET A 242 -1.54 -2.05 -2.65
C MET A 242 -0.02 -1.81 -2.61
N GLU A 243 0.73 -2.38 -3.55
CA GLU A 243 2.18 -2.19 -3.66
C GLU A 243 2.52 -0.71 -3.97
N ALA A 244 1.79 -0.08 -4.90
CA ALA A 244 1.96 1.33 -5.22
C ALA A 244 1.70 2.24 -4.00
N LEU A 245 0.67 1.94 -3.20
CA LEU A 245 0.32 2.72 -2.03
C LEU A 245 1.25 2.48 -0.82
N GLU A 246 1.86 1.30 -0.69
CA GLU A 246 2.88 1.03 0.33
C GLU A 246 4.14 1.91 0.13
N ASP A 247 4.52 2.17 -1.12
CA ASP A 247 5.71 2.95 -1.46
C ASP A 247 5.60 4.44 -1.03
N HIS A 248 4.39 4.97 -0.87
CA HIS A 248 4.16 6.36 -0.47
C HIS A 248 4.00 6.58 1.05
N ASP A 249 4.13 5.52 1.88
CA ASP A 249 3.96 5.56 3.35
C ASP A 249 2.57 6.03 3.84
N SER A 250 1.63 6.20 2.90
CA SER A 250 0.32 6.80 3.14
C SER A 250 -0.73 5.79 3.62
N MET A 251 -0.54 4.47 3.57
CA MET A 251 -1.66 3.57 3.93
C MET A 251 -1.92 3.48 5.43
N SER A 252 -3.20 3.54 5.83
CA SER A 252 -3.59 3.00 7.13
C SER A 252 -3.46 1.48 7.10
N GLN A 253 -3.02 0.89 8.21
CA GLN A 253 -2.92 -0.58 8.33
C GLN A 253 -4.26 -1.26 8.05
N GLU A 254 -5.36 -0.61 8.43
CA GLU A 254 -6.71 -1.09 8.18
C GLU A 254 -7.00 -1.21 6.67
N LEU A 255 -6.59 -0.23 5.86
CA LEU A 255 -6.80 -0.26 4.41
C LEU A 255 -6.00 -1.40 3.76
N ILE A 256 -4.76 -1.64 4.21
CA ILE A 256 -3.97 -2.78 3.72
C ILE A 256 -4.67 -4.11 4.02
N ASP A 257 -5.15 -4.28 5.25
CA ASP A 257 -5.85 -5.50 5.66
C ASP A 257 -7.15 -5.70 4.86
N LYS A 258 -7.88 -4.61 4.57
CA LYS A 258 -9.07 -4.63 3.70
C LYS A 258 -8.72 -5.03 2.27
N MET A 259 -7.65 -4.50 1.70
CA MET A 259 -7.22 -4.82 0.33
C MET A 259 -6.76 -6.28 0.19
N ASP A 260 -6.05 -6.84 1.18
CA ASP A 260 -5.69 -8.28 1.15
C ASP A 260 -6.93 -9.18 1.31
N GLN A 261 -7.90 -8.78 2.14
CA GLN A 261 -9.17 -9.49 2.26
C GLN A 261 -9.98 -9.43 0.95
N LEU A 262 -10.02 -8.27 0.29
CA LEU A 262 -10.67 -8.10 -1.00
C LEU A 262 -10.01 -8.97 -2.08
N ARG A 263 -8.68 -9.02 -2.12
CA ARG A 263 -7.93 -9.93 -3.00
C ARG A 263 -8.30 -11.39 -2.78
N LYS A 264 -8.46 -11.82 -1.51
CA LYS A 264 -8.91 -13.18 -1.18
C LYS A 264 -10.34 -13.43 -1.64
N LEU A 265 -11.25 -12.47 -1.44
CA LEU A 265 -12.63 -12.57 -1.93
C LEU A 265 -12.66 -12.81 -3.44
N PHE A 266 -11.87 -12.06 -4.23
CA PHE A 266 -11.77 -12.28 -5.67
C PHE A 266 -11.32 -13.69 -6.04
N GLN A 267 -10.33 -14.24 -5.33
CA GLN A 267 -9.85 -15.61 -5.52
C GLN A 267 -10.90 -16.66 -5.13
N GLU A 268 -11.81 -16.33 -4.22
CA GLU A 268 -12.88 -17.21 -3.73
C GLU A 268 -14.17 -17.13 -4.57
N ILE A 269 -14.25 -16.25 -5.57
CA ILE A 269 -15.36 -16.20 -6.53
C ILE A 269 -15.27 -17.40 -7.50
N ALA A 270 -14.09 -17.66 -8.07
CA ALA A 270 -13.85 -18.79 -8.98
C ALA A 270 -13.52 -20.07 -8.20
N THR A 271 -14.55 -20.77 -7.76
CA THR A 271 -14.41 -21.96 -6.90
C THR A 271 -13.93 -23.20 -7.65
N PRO A 272 -13.26 -24.16 -6.97
CA PRO A 272 -13.02 -25.49 -7.52
C PRO A 272 -14.30 -26.20 -7.97
N GLU A 273 -15.40 -26.01 -7.22
CA GLU A 273 -16.71 -26.58 -7.51
C GLU A 273 -17.28 -26.06 -8.84
N LEU A 274 -17.19 -24.75 -9.10
CA LEU A 274 -17.59 -24.17 -10.39
C LEU A 274 -16.75 -24.74 -11.55
N LEU A 275 -15.43 -24.85 -11.36
CA LEU A 275 -14.54 -25.41 -12.39
C LEU A 275 -14.83 -26.88 -12.68
N GLU A 276 -15.25 -27.65 -11.66
CA GLU A 276 -15.70 -29.03 -11.81
C GLU A 276 -17.03 -29.09 -12.57
N ALA A 277 -18.03 -28.30 -12.18
CA ALA A 277 -19.32 -28.21 -12.87
C ALA A 277 -19.16 -27.83 -14.36
N MET A 278 -18.24 -26.92 -14.69
CA MET A 278 -17.90 -26.58 -16.07
C MET A 278 -17.30 -27.76 -16.85
N ARG A 279 -16.42 -28.55 -16.23
CA ARG A 279 -15.80 -29.73 -16.86
C ARG A 279 -16.84 -30.81 -17.10
N ASP A 280 -17.70 -31.07 -16.13
CA ASP A 280 -18.75 -32.08 -16.22
C ASP A 280 -19.76 -31.72 -17.30
N LEU A 281 -20.19 -30.45 -17.33
CA LEU A 281 -21.08 -29.95 -18.38
C LEU A 281 -20.43 -30.07 -19.78
N LYS A 282 -19.14 -29.76 -19.91
CA LYS A 282 -18.39 -29.90 -21.17
C LYS A 282 -18.28 -31.37 -21.61
N GLN A 283 -18.09 -32.30 -20.68
CA GLN A 283 -18.03 -33.73 -20.97
C GLN A 283 -19.40 -34.28 -21.36
N ALA A 284 -20.46 -33.92 -20.63
CA ALA A 284 -21.83 -34.34 -20.94
C ALA A 284 -22.28 -33.83 -22.31
N LEU A 285 -21.91 -32.59 -22.67
CA LEU A 285 -22.18 -32.02 -23.99
C LEU A 285 -21.51 -32.80 -25.14
N GLN A 286 -20.33 -33.38 -24.90
CA GLN A 286 -19.60 -34.21 -25.87
C GLN A 286 -20.13 -35.64 -25.94
N ALA A 287 -20.56 -36.20 -24.80
CA ALA A 287 -21.07 -37.57 -24.71
C ALA A 287 -22.49 -37.72 -25.31
N ILE A 288 -23.26 -36.63 -25.39
CA ILE A 288 -24.66 -36.61 -25.86
C ILE A 288 -25.54 -37.59 -25.06
N ASP A 289 -25.34 -37.59 -23.74
CA ASP A 289 -26.23 -38.27 -22.79
C ASP A 289 -27.15 -37.21 -22.19
N ASP A 290 -28.43 -37.22 -22.60
CA ASP A 290 -29.39 -36.18 -22.24
C ASP A 290 -29.71 -36.17 -20.73
N GLU A 291 -29.61 -37.32 -20.05
CA GLU A 291 -29.82 -37.43 -18.60
C GLU A 291 -28.62 -36.87 -17.84
N GLN A 292 -27.41 -37.24 -18.26
CA GLN A 292 -26.17 -36.71 -17.67
C GLN A 292 -25.98 -35.21 -17.96
N LEU A 293 -26.40 -34.75 -19.13
CA LEU A 293 -26.36 -33.34 -19.51
C LEU A 293 -27.32 -32.50 -18.67
N LYS A 294 -28.54 -33.00 -18.41
CA LYS A 294 -29.49 -32.33 -17.52
C LYS A 294 -28.91 -32.14 -16.11
N ALA A 295 -28.40 -33.23 -15.52
CA ALA A 295 -27.81 -33.17 -14.18
C ALA A 295 -26.60 -32.20 -14.12
N SER A 296 -25.73 -32.23 -15.15
CA SER A 296 -24.57 -31.33 -15.21
C SER A 296 -24.98 -29.86 -15.43
N MET A 297 -26.07 -29.61 -16.16
CA MET A 297 -26.62 -28.27 -16.35
C MET A 297 -27.23 -27.71 -15.07
N GLU A 298 -27.98 -28.50 -14.31
CA GLU A 298 -28.53 -28.10 -13.01
C GLU A 298 -27.41 -27.75 -12.02
N ALA A 299 -26.36 -28.59 -11.95
CA ALA A 299 -25.19 -28.34 -11.11
C ALA A 299 -24.46 -27.05 -11.52
N PHE A 300 -24.28 -26.82 -12.83
CA PHE A 300 -23.66 -25.59 -13.33
C PHE A 300 -24.53 -24.35 -13.08
N GLU A 301 -25.85 -24.43 -13.26
CA GLU A 301 -26.78 -23.33 -12.97
C GLU A 301 -26.71 -22.91 -11.50
N PHE A 302 -26.65 -23.89 -10.59
CA PHE A 302 -26.49 -23.66 -9.15
C PHE A 302 -25.15 -22.94 -8.84
N GLU A 303 -24.03 -23.48 -9.35
CA GLU A 303 -22.71 -22.86 -9.13
C GLU A 303 -22.60 -21.47 -9.78
N GLN A 304 -23.25 -21.25 -10.92
CA GLN A 304 -23.31 -19.94 -11.58
C GLN A 304 -24.11 -18.93 -10.74
N GLU A 305 -25.20 -19.34 -10.10
CA GLU A 305 -25.93 -18.48 -9.18
C GLU A 305 -25.09 -18.09 -7.96
N GLU A 306 -24.36 -19.04 -7.37
CA GLU A 306 -23.44 -18.76 -6.26
C GLU A 306 -22.26 -17.87 -6.69
N PHE A 307 -21.75 -18.07 -7.91
CA PHE A 307 -20.76 -17.19 -8.53
C PHE A 307 -21.27 -15.75 -8.61
N LEU A 308 -22.49 -15.54 -9.14
CA LEU A 308 -23.12 -14.21 -9.23
C LEU A 308 -23.29 -13.55 -7.86
N LYS A 309 -23.79 -14.28 -6.86
CA LYS A 309 -23.93 -13.76 -5.49
C LYS A 309 -22.59 -13.31 -4.89
N ARG A 310 -21.51 -14.08 -5.13
CA ARG A 310 -20.16 -13.75 -4.67
C ARG A 310 -19.56 -12.56 -5.43
N LEU A 311 -19.84 -12.46 -6.73
CA LEU A 311 -19.44 -11.33 -7.56
C LEU A 311 -20.12 -10.03 -7.11
N GLU A 312 -21.45 -10.04 -6.96
CA GLU A 312 -22.23 -8.91 -6.42
C GLU A 312 -21.72 -8.47 -5.05
N ARG A 313 -21.46 -9.43 -4.16
CA ARG A 313 -20.91 -9.16 -2.84
C ARG A 313 -19.54 -8.48 -2.93
N SER A 314 -18.65 -9.02 -3.75
CA SER A 314 -17.28 -8.50 -3.90
C SER A 314 -17.28 -7.11 -4.53
N LEU A 315 -18.13 -6.88 -5.54
CA LEU A 315 -18.36 -5.56 -6.13
C LEU A 315 -18.86 -4.55 -5.11
N SER A 316 -19.85 -4.95 -4.30
CA SER A 316 -20.39 -4.08 -3.24
C SER A 316 -19.31 -3.70 -2.23
N ILE A 317 -18.46 -4.65 -1.83
CA ILE A 317 -17.34 -4.41 -0.92
C ILE A 317 -16.28 -3.52 -1.57
N LEU A 318 -15.91 -3.75 -2.83
CA LEU A 318 -14.95 -2.91 -3.56
C LEU A 318 -15.43 -1.46 -3.61
N LYS A 319 -16.68 -1.22 -4.02
CA LYS A 319 -17.26 0.13 -4.06
C LYS A 319 -17.24 0.79 -2.68
N ARG A 320 -17.61 0.07 -1.62
CA ARG A 320 -17.54 0.59 -0.25
C ARG A 320 -16.13 0.97 0.16
N ILE A 321 -15.14 0.12 -0.15
CA ILE A 321 -13.74 0.40 0.16
C ILE A 321 -13.27 1.66 -0.59
N ARG A 322 -13.63 1.81 -1.87
CA ARG A 322 -13.34 3.01 -2.66
C ARG A 322 -13.93 4.27 -2.02
N THR A 323 -15.23 4.27 -1.71
CA THR A 323 -15.91 5.40 -1.07
C THR A 323 -15.30 5.73 0.32
N GLU A 324 -14.97 4.71 1.11
CA GLU A 324 -14.26 4.90 2.38
C GLU A 324 -12.89 5.52 2.16
N GLN A 325 -12.12 5.06 1.17
CA GLN A 325 -10.81 5.58 0.80
C GLN A 325 -10.88 7.04 0.36
N GLN A 326 -11.87 7.41 -0.46
CA GLN A 326 -12.12 8.80 -0.86
C GLN A 326 -12.42 9.70 0.35
N LEU A 327 -13.20 9.23 1.32
CA LEU A 327 -13.40 9.96 2.59
C LEU A 327 -12.09 10.15 3.35
N MET A 328 -11.24 9.11 3.43
CA MET A 328 -9.90 9.24 4.05
C MET A 328 -9.03 10.26 3.31
N ALA A 329 -9.08 10.25 1.97
CA ALA A 329 -8.35 11.17 1.13
C ALA A 329 -8.81 12.61 1.38
N ALA A 330 -10.12 12.85 1.46
CA ALA A 330 -10.68 14.16 1.76
C ALA A 330 -10.25 14.68 3.14
N VAL A 331 -10.26 13.83 4.17
CA VAL A 331 -9.75 14.18 5.52
C VAL A 331 -8.29 14.64 5.44
N ARG A 332 -7.44 13.86 4.76
CA ARG A 332 -6.00 14.16 4.64
C ARG A 332 -5.72 15.38 3.80
N GLN A 333 -6.38 15.51 2.66
CA GLN A 333 -6.30 16.68 1.81
C GLN A 333 -6.67 17.93 2.61
N THR A 334 -7.72 17.87 3.43
CA THR A 334 -8.11 19.00 4.30
C THR A 334 -7.04 19.34 5.35
N GLN A 335 -6.45 18.34 6.00
CA GLN A 335 -5.37 18.53 6.99
C GLN A 335 -4.11 19.13 6.35
N ASP A 336 -3.76 18.67 5.16
CA ASP A 336 -2.64 19.16 4.37
C ASP A 336 -2.89 20.60 3.86
N LEU A 337 -4.10 20.91 3.39
CA LEU A 337 -4.50 22.28 3.06
C LEU A 337 -4.37 23.21 4.28
N ALA A 338 -4.82 22.77 5.45
CA ALA A 338 -4.69 23.54 6.69
C ALA A 338 -3.21 23.78 7.05
N ALA A 339 -2.35 22.75 6.94
CA ALA A 339 -0.92 22.84 7.22
C ALA A 339 -0.22 23.82 6.27
N ARG A 340 -0.46 23.69 4.95
CA ARG A 340 0.11 24.61 3.94
C ARG A 340 -0.40 26.03 4.11
N GLN A 341 -1.66 26.21 4.51
CA GLN A 341 -2.21 27.52 4.82
C GLN A 341 -1.50 28.18 6.01
N ASP A 342 -1.15 27.38 7.03
CA ASP A 342 -0.39 27.82 8.20
C ASP A 342 1.07 28.16 7.87
N GLU A 343 1.71 27.37 7.02
CA GLU A 343 3.05 27.65 6.51
C GLU A 343 3.08 28.94 5.69
N LEU A 344 2.08 29.12 4.82
CA LEU A 344 1.96 30.34 4.02
C LEU A 344 1.70 31.57 4.90
N ARG A 345 0.91 31.44 5.96
CA ARG A 345 0.72 32.49 6.98
C ARG A 345 2.03 32.86 7.65
N TYR A 346 2.83 31.88 8.05
CA TYR A 346 4.15 32.12 8.65
C TYR A 346 5.11 32.81 7.68
N ALA A 347 5.10 32.41 6.40
CA ALA A 347 5.88 33.07 5.37
C ALA A 347 5.44 34.53 5.15
N THR A 348 4.13 34.80 5.11
CA THR A 348 3.58 36.18 5.02
C THR A 348 4.03 37.04 6.19
N GLU A 349 4.05 36.50 7.41
CA GLU A 349 4.47 37.23 8.62
C GLU A 349 5.95 37.65 8.58
N ASN A 350 6.81 36.84 7.97
CA ASN A 350 8.25 37.08 7.91
C ASN A 350 8.70 37.77 6.61
N THR A 351 7.77 38.08 5.71
CA THR A 351 8.07 38.72 4.42
C THR A 351 8.16 40.23 4.56
N SER A 352 9.29 40.79 4.14
CA SER A 352 9.55 42.25 4.17
C SER A 352 9.53 42.88 2.78
N ASP A 353 9.58 42.07 1.71
CA ASP A 353 9.88 42.52 0.35
C ASP A 353 8.71 42.30 -0.62
N GLY A 354 8.53 43.21 -1.59
CA GLY A 354 7.36 43.21 -2.47
C GLY A 354 7.34 42.09 -3.53
N ARG A 355 8.51 41.50 -3.84
CA ARG A 355 8.67 40.43 -4.84
C ARG A 355 8.27 39.05 -4.27
N GLU A 356 8.57 38.82 -3.00
CA GLU A 356 8.14 37.63 -2.24
C GLU A 356 6.60 37.59 -2.10
N GLY A 357 5.94 38.76 -2.03
CA GLY A 357 4.48 38.85 -2.00
C GLY A 357 3.76 38.31 -3.25
N MET A 358 4.41 38.31 -4.42
CA MET A 358 3.82 37.73 -5.64
C MET A 358 3.87 36.20 -5.63
N ASP A 359 4.98 35.60 -5.18
CA ASP A 359 5.12 34.15 -5.01
C ASP A 359 4.15 33.60 -3.96
N LEU A 360 4.02 34.29 -2.82
CA LEU A 360 3.02 33.95 -1.80
C LEU A 360 1.59 34.01 -2.35
N ALA A 361 1.29 34.98 -3.20
CA ALA A 361 -0.03 35.09 -3.82
C ALA A 361 -0.32 33.96 -4.81
N GLU A 362 0.68 33.50 -5.56
CA GLU A 362 0.54 32.35 -6.47
C GLU A 362 0.29 31.06 -5.69
N LYS A 363 1.03 30.83 -4.60
CA LYS A 363 0.79 29.73 -3.66
C LYS A 363 -0.60 29.80 -3.03
N GLN A 364 -1.05 30.99 -2.65
CA GLN A 364 -2.40 31.20 -2.11
C GLN A 364 -3.49 30.88 -3.14
N GLU A 365 -3.28 31.26 -4.41
CA GLU A 365 -4.21 30.94 -5.50
C GLU A 365 -4.26 29.42 -5.75
N GLN A 366 -3.11 28.74 -5.70
CA GLN A 366 -3.06 27.28 -5.81
C GLN A 366 -3.83 26.61 -4.67
N LEU A 367 -3.63 27.04 -3.42
CA LEU A 367 -4.43 26.55 -2.28
C LEU A 367 -5.93 26.78 -2.49
N GLY A 368 -6.32 27.90 -3.11
CA GLY A 368 -7.71 28.16 -3.50
C GLY A 368 -8.25 27.15 -4.52
N LYS A 369 -7.44 26.80 -5.53
CA LYS A 369 -7.80 25.77 -6.53
C LYS A 369 -7.95 24.40 -5.89
N ASP A 370 -6.99 24.00 -5.07
CA ASP A 370 -7.00 22.72 -4.35
C ASP A 370 -8.21 22.63 -3.39
N THR A 371 -8.55 23.74 -2.72
CA THR A 371 -9.76 23.84 -1.87
C THR A 371 -11.04 23.68 -2.69
N GLY A 372 -11.11 24.29 -3.88
CA GLY A 372 -12.24 24.12 -4.79
C GLY A 372 -12.34 22.70 -5.37
N SER A 373 -11.22 22.03 -5.59
CA SER A 373 -11.17 20.61 -5.96
C SER A 373 -11.71 19.73 -4.84
N LEU A 374 -11.25 19.93 -3.60
CA LEU A 374 -11.76 19.24 -2.42
C LEU A 374 -13.29 19.38 -2.31
N GLN A 375 -13.82 20.60 -2.49
CA GLN A 375 -15.26 20.84 -2.44
C GLN A 375 -16.03 19.99 -3.47
N ARG A 376 -15.59 19.97 -4.74
CA ARG A 376 -16.17 19.11 -5.78
C ARG A 376 -15.99 17.62 -5.47
N GLY A 377 -14.86 17.25 -4.86
CA GLY A 377 -14.59 15.90 -4.39
C GLY A 377 -15.58 15.44 -3.32
N LEU A 378 -15.89 16.30 -2.35
CA LEU A 378 -16.88 16.02 -1.31
C LEU A 378 -18.30 15.88 -1.87
N GLU A 379 -18.67 16.66 -2.89
CA GLU A 379 -19.96 16.50 -3.57
C GLU A 379 -20.06 15.16 -4.29
N ARG A 380 -19.05 14.79 -5.08
CA ARG A 380 -18.98 13.47 -5.74
C ARG A 380 -19.03 12.33 -4.72
N LEU A 381 -18.24 12.43 -3.66
CA LEU A 381 -18.21 11.46 -2.56
C LEU A 381 -19.59 11.32 -1.92
N ALA A 382 -20.30 12.42 -1.65
CA ALA A 382 -21.64 12.38 -1.09
C ALA A 382 -22.62 11.64 -2.03
N ASP A 383 -22.56 11.89 -3.33
CA ASP A 383 -23.41 11.22 -4.32
C ASP A 383 -23.10 9.72 -4.42
N GLU A 384 -21.83 9.31 -4.37
CA GLU A 384 -21.44 7.89 -4.30
C GLU A 384 -21.93 7.23 -3.01
N MET A 385 -21.86 7.95 -1.88
CA MET A 385 -22.37 7.46 -0.59
C MET A 385 -23.88 7.26 -0.59
N GLU A 386 -24.67 7.97 -1.42
CA GLU A 386 -26.12 7.76 -1.51
C GLU A 386 -26.50 6.36 -1.99
N ALA A 387 -25.62 5.67 -2.73
CA ALA A 387 -25.82 4.28 -3.12
C ALA A 387 -25.88 3.34 -1.90
N PHE A 388 -25.37 3.77 -0.73
CA PHE A 388 -25.29 2.99 0.49
C PHE A 388 -26.10 3.65 1.63
N ARG A 389 -27.23 3.04 1.97
CA ARG A 389 -28.13 3.55 3.02
C ARG A 389 -27.49 3.75 4.39
N ASP A 390 -26.44 2.99 4.68
CA ASP A 390 -25.70 3.00 5.95
C ASP A 390 -24.52 3.98 5.96
N MET A 391 -24.32 4.75 4.87
CA MET A 391 -23.29 5.79 4.79
C MET A 391 -23.89 7.19 5.05
N PRO A 392 -23.20 8.06 5.82
CA PRO A 392 -23.68 9.40 6.17
C PRO A 392 -23.45 10.42 5.03
N ALA A 393 -24.05 10.16 3.86
CA ALA A 393 -23.91 11.01 2.66
C ALA A 393 -24.27 12.49 2.94
N GLU A 394 -25.36 12.73 3.70
CA GLU A 394 -25.79 14.11 4.01
C GLU A 394 -24.79 14.84 4.92
N SER A 395 -24.08 14.14 5.81
CA SER A 395 -23.06 14.77 6.65
C SER A 395 -21.86 15.25 5.82
N VAL A 396 -21.44 14.47 4.81
CA VAL A 396 -20.41 14.88 3.85
C VAL A 396 -20.90 16.03 2.97
N ARG A 397 -22.15 15.98 2.52
CA ARG A 397 -22.77 17.06 1.75
C ARG A 397 -22.88 18.36 2.55
N ASP A 398 -23.20 18.28 3.84
CA ASP A 398 -23.22 19.43 4.73
C ASP A 398 -21.83 20.03 4.93
N ALA A 399 -20.78 19.22 4.98
CA ALA A 399 -19.39 19.70 5.00
C ALA A 399 -19.05 20.50 3.72
N SER A 400 -19.43 20.00 2.54
CA SER A 400 -19.27 20.75 1.28
C SER A 400 -20.06 22.06 1.27
N ARG A 401 -21.34 22.04 1.67
CA ARG A 401 -22.18 23.24 1.77
C ARG A 401 -21.63 24.27 2.76
N GLU A 402 -20.96 23.83 3.82
CA GLU A 402 -20.33 24.73 4.77
C GLU A 402 -19.13 25.45 4.13
N MET A 403 -18.35 24.79 3.27
CA MET A 403 -17.31 25.44 2.47
C MET A 403 -17.88 26.54 1.57
N GLU A 404 -19.03 26.29 0.93
CA GLU A 404 -19.74 27.29 0.12
C GLU A 404 -20.23 28.47 0.96
N ARG A 405 -20.85 28.19 2.11
CA ARG A 405 -21.39 29.22 3.01
C ARG A 405 -20.31 30.13 3.58
N GLN A 406 -19.14 29.56 3.88
CA GLN A 406 -17.97 30.31 4.34
C GLN A 406 -17.23 30.98 3.18
N GLU A 407 -17.69 30.82 1.94
CA GLU A 407 -17.06 31.32 0.72
C GLU A 407 -15.55 31.03 0.69
N MET A 408 -15.14 29.80 1.08
CA MET A 408 -13.73 29.49 1.33
C MET A 408 -12.85 29.79 0.09
N THR A 409 -13.27 29.31 -1.08
CA THR A 409 -12.57 29.56 -2.36
C THR A 409 -12.51 31.04 -2.70
N GLY A 410 -13.61 31.79 -2.49
CA GLY A 410 -13.65 33.24 -2.72
C GLY A 410 -12.75 34.01 -1.77
N SER A 411 -12.68 33.59 -0.51
CA SER A 411 -11.79 34.16 0.52
C SER A 411 -10.32 33.92 0.17
N MET A 412 -9.97 32.72 -0.32
CA MET A 412 -8.61 32.42 -0.81
C MET A 412 -8.18 33.36 -1.96
N GLU A 413 -9.06 33.62 -2.93
CA GLU A 413 -8.80 34.57 -4.02
C GLU A 413 -8.61 36.00 -3.49
N GLN A 414 -9.41 36.41 -2.50
CA GLN A 414 -9.26 37.71 -1.86
C GLN A 414 -7.92 37.85 -1.12
N ILE A 415 -7.50 36.81 -0.39
CA ILE A 415 -6.19 36.78 0.29
C ILE A 415 -5.06 36.89 -0.75
N ALA A 416 -5.12 36.13 -1.84
CA ALA A 416 -4.14 36.19 -2.92
C ALA A 416 -4.05 37.61 -3.53
N SER A 417 -5.19 38.26 -3.72
CA SER A 417 -5.25 39.66 -4.17
C SER A 417 -4.62 40.63 -3.17
N GLN A 418 -4.85 40.45 -1.87
CA GLN A 418 -4.24 41.27 -0.82
C GLN A 418 -2.71 41.09 -0.77
N LEU A 419 -2.20 39.87 -0.94
CA LEU A 419 -0.77 39.56 -1.06
C LEU A 419 -0.15 40.28 -2.28
N ARG A 420 -0.80 40.22 -3.46
CA ARG A 420 -0.36 40.95 -4.67
C ARG A 420 -0.31 42.47 -4.47
N LEU A 421 -1.25 43.01 -3.68
CA LEU A 421 -1.32 44.43 -3.35
C LEU A 421 -0.38 44.84 -2.20
N GLY A 422 0.42 43.92 -1.66
CA GLY A 422 1.34 44.15 -0.56
C GLY A 422 0.66 44.40 0.79
N ARG A 423 -0.61 44.02 0.95
CA ARG A 423 -1.39 44.22 2.18
C ARG A 423 -1.22 43.04 3.14
N MET A 424 0.02 42.82 3.59
CA MET A 424 0.40 41.63 4.36
C MET A 424 -0.43 41.42 5.64
N GLN A 425 -0.78 42.50 6.35
CA GLN A 425 -1.58 42.39 7.57
C GLN A 425 -3.00 41.86 7.31
N GLN A 426 -3.66 42.37 6.26
CA GLN A 426 -5.00 41.89 5.87
C GLN A 426 -4.94 40.45 5.38
N ALA A 427 -3.91 40.13 4.58
CA ALA A 427 -3.71 38.78 4.10
C ALA A 427 -3.52 37.81 5.28
N LYS A 428 -2.68 38.15 6.27
CA LYS A 428 -2.45 37.34 7.46
C LYS A 428 -3.73 37.09 8.26
N GLU A 429 -4.58 38.11 8.41
CA GLU A 429 -5.88 37.98 9.08
C GLU A 429 -6.78 36.97 8.33
N GLY A 430 -6.92 37.11 7.01
CA GLY A 430 -7.68 36.15 6.20
C GLY A 430 -7.08 34.73 6.21
N GLN A 431 -5.76 34.60 6.16
CA GLN A 431 -5.06 33.31 6.26
C GLN A 431 -5.31 32.63 7.62
N THR A 432 -5.46 33.41 8.69
CA THR A 432 -5.76 32.89 10.03
C THR A 432 -7.18 32.35 10.10
N GLU A 433 -8.16 33.09 9.59
CA GLU A 433 -9.55 32.64 9.50
C GLU A 433 -9.66 31.37 8.64
N MET A 434 -8.96 31.35 7.50
CA MET A 434 -8.94 30.21 6.60
C MET A 434 -8.34 28.95 7.21
N SER A 435 -7.22 29.09 7.93
CA SER A 435 -6.61 27.97 8.67
C SER A 435 -7.58 27.37 9.69
N GLN A 436 -8.32 28.21 10.42
CA GLN A 436 -9.32 27.75 11.38
C GLN A 436 -10.49 27.03 10.69
N ALA A 437 -10.95 27.57 9.56
CA ALA A 437 -12.01 26.98 8.75
C ALA A 437 -11.61 25.60 8.21
N LEU A 438 -10.42 25.47 7.62
CA LEU A 438 -9.88 24.19 7.13
C LEU A 438 -9.66 23.19 8.28
N THR A 439 -9.15 23.64 9.42
CA THR A 439 -8.98 22.78 10.61
C THR A 439 -10.32 22.25 11.10
N SER A 440 -11.34 23.10 11.17
CA SER A 440 -12.69 22.71 11.57
C SER A 440 -13.32 21.72 10.58
N LEU A 441 -13.14 21.95 9.27
CA LEU A 441 -13.60 21.04 8.22
C LEU A 441 -12.91 19.67 8.36
N GLY A 442 -11.59 19.66 8.57
CA GLY A 442 -10.82 18.42 8.77
C GLY A 442 -11.30 17.64 9.99
N GLN A 443 -11.62 18.33 11.09
CA GLN A 443 -12.20 17.70 12.28
C GLN A 443 -13.60 17.14 12.02
N GLN A 444 -14.45 17.86 11.29
CA GLN A 444 -15.79 17.40 10.92
C GLN A 444 -15.73 16.14 10.03
N LEU A 445 -14.85 16.14 9.00
CA LEU A 445 -14.67 14.98 8.14
C LEU A 445 -14.09 13.78 8.90
N GLN A 446 -13.18 14.00 9.85
CA GLN A 446 -12.66 12.94 10.72
C GLN A 446 -13.77 12.37 11.62
N GLU A 447 -14.64 13.21 12.19
CA GLU A 447 -15.78 12.76 12.99
C GLU A 447 -16.75 11.92 12.15
N ILE A 448 -17.03 12.34 10.91
CA ILE A 448 -17.85 11.56 9.97
C ILE A 448 -17.21 10.20 9.69
N GLN A 449 -15.88 10.16 9.47
CA GLN A 449 -15.15 8.91 9.24
C GLN A 449 -15.24 7.97 10.45
N ASP A 450 -14.97 8.48 11.65
CA ASP A 450 -14.98 7.70 12.89
C ASP A 450 -16.39 7.17 13.18
N GLN A 451 -17.41 8.02 13.02
CA GLN A 451 -18.80 7.65 13.21
C GLN A 451 -19.26 6.60 12.19
N LEU A 452 -18.89 6.74 10.91
CA LEU A 452 -19.17 5.74 9.88
C LEU A 452 -18.60 4.37 10.27
N GLN A 453 -17.36 4.33 10.75
CA GLN A 453 -16.74 3.08 11.18
C GLN A 453 -17.47 2.46 12.38
N GLU A 454 -17.83 3.29 13.38
CA GLU A 454 -18.47 2.83 14.60
C GLU A 454 -19.91 2.35 14.36
N ASP A 455 -20.73 3.14 13.66
CA ASP A 455 -22.13 2.80 13.36
C ASP A 455 -22.23 1.55 12.50
N ARG A 456 -21.34 1.40 11.50
CA ARG A 456 -21.24 0.17 10.70
C ARG A 456 -20.89 -1.05 11.55
N MET A 457 -19.91 -0.92 12.45
CA MET A 457 -19.50 -2.00 13.34
C MET A 457 -20.66 -2.44 14.26
N ARG A 458 -21.40 -1.47 14.81
CA ARG A 458 -22.60 -1.72 15.63
C ARG A 458 -23.67 -2.42 14.81
N GLU A 459 -23.99 -1.91 13.61
CA GLU A 459 -25.03 -2.48 12.74
C GLU A 459 -24.72 -3.94 12.37
N ILE A 460 -23.49 -4.23 11.94
CA ILE A 460 -23.05 -5.59 11.62
C ILE A 460 -23.16 -6.50 12.85
N ALA A 461 -22.70 -6.03 14.01
CA ALA A 461 -22.74 -6.82 15.25
C ALA A 461 -24.18 -7.11 15.70
N GLU A 462 -25.09 -6.14 15.59
CA GLU A 462 -26.51 -6.33 15.87
C GLU A 462 -27.15 -7.30 14.88
N GLY A 463 -26.86 -7.16 13.59
CA GLY A 463 -27.33 -8.06 12.55
C GLY A 463 -26.88 -9.51 12.80
N MET A 464 -25.60 -9.73 13.09
CA MET A 464 -25.07 -11.05 13.44
C MET A 464 -25.72 -11.62 14.71
N ARG A 465 -25.96 -10.80 15.74
CA ARG A 465 -26.65 -11.24 16.97
C ARG A 465 -28.10 -11.66 16.69
N ARG A 466 -28.84 -10.88 15.90
CA ARG A 466 -30.21 -11.22 15.49
C ARG A 466 -30.24 -12.54 14.72
N ALA A 467 -29.36 -12.68 13.72
CA ALA A 467 -29.27 -13.91 12.94
C ALA A 467 -28.94 -15.13 13.81
N MET A 468 -27.95 -15.03 14.72
CA MET A 468 -27.66 -16.12 15.66
C MET A 468 -28.86 -16.51 16.53
N HIS A 469 -29.60 -15.53 17.06
CA HIS A 469 -30.81 -15.82 17.84
C HIS A 469 -31.85 -16.58 17.01
N GLN A 470 -32.12 -16.11 15.79
CA GLN A 470 -33.07 -16.78 14.89
C GLN A 470 -32.59 -18.18 14.48
N LEU A 471 -31.29 -18.38 14.21
CA LEU A 471 -30.73 -19.70 13.90
C LEU A 471 -30.84 -20.68 15.08
N VAL A 472 -30.65 -20.20 16.32
CA VAL A 472 -30.87 -21.02 17.52
C VAL A 472 -32.35 -21.40 17.64
N ASP A 473 -33.26 -20.47 17.44
CA ASP A 473 -34.70 -20.73 17.47
C ASP A 473 -35.11 -21.74 16.38
N LEU A 474 -34.56 -21.62 15.17
CA LEU A 474 -34.74 -22.58 14.08
C LEU A 474 -34.17 -23.96 14.41
N SER A 475 -33.00 -24.02 15.06
CA SER A 475 -32.38 -25.28 15.47
C SER A 475 -33.24 -26.01 16.51
N VAL A 476 -33.80 -25.28 17.48
CA VAL A 476 -34.73 -25.84 18.48
C VAL A 476 -36.04 -26.28 17.81
N GLY A 477 -36.54 -25.51 16.84
CA GLY A 477 -37.69 -25.89 16.03
C GLY A 477 -37.47 -27.19 15.24
N GLN A 478 -36.28 -27.35 14.64
CA GLN A 478 -35.92 -28.60 13.96
C GLN A 478 -35.79 -29.78 14.92
N GLU A 479 -35.27 -29.56 16.13
CA GLU A 479 -35.21 -30.59 17.17
C GLU A 479 -36.62 -31.08 17.57
N ASP A 480 -37.54 -30.17 17.87
CA ASP A 480 -38.95 -30.51 18.20
C ASP A 480 -39.64 -31.23 17.05
N LEU A 481 -39.47 -30.72 15.82
CA LEU A 481 -40.05 -31.35 14.63
C LEU A 481 -39.48 -32.76 14.43
N ASN A 482 -38.18 -32.94 14.61
CA ASN A 482 -37.52 -34.25 14.51
C ASN A 482 -38.05 -35.26 15.53
N GLU A 483 -38.22 -34.85 16.79
CA GLU A 483 -38.78 -35.71 17.83
C GLU A 483 -40.20 -36.16 17.47
N ARG A 484 -41.02 -35.27 16.90
CA ARG A 484 -42.38 -35.58 16.46
C ARG A 484 -42.41 -36.46 15.21
N THR A 485 -41.49 -36.26 14.27
CA THR A 485 -41.31 -37.12 13.09
C THR A 485 -40.97 -38.56 13.47
N ARG A 486 -40.11 -38.74 14.49
CA ARG A 486 -39.70 -40.06 15.01
C ARG A 486 -40.80 -40.83 15.74
N GLN A 487 -41.85 -40.16 16.21
CA GLN A 487 -42.92 -40.83 16.93
C GLN A 487 -43.80 -41.68 15.97
N PRO A 488 -44.06 -42.96 16.28
CA PRO A 488 -44.90 -43.81 15.43
C PRO A 488 -46.36 -43.32 15.48
N GLY A 489 -46.76 -42.53 14.48
CA GLY A 489 -48.11 -41.96 14.37
C GLY A 489 -48.86 -42.41 13.13
N GLY A 490 -49.90 -43.24 13.28
CA GLY A 490 -50.79 -43.64 12.18
C GLY A 490 -51.87 -42.59 11.90
N SER A 491 -51.66 -41.73 10.90
CA SER A 491 -52.69 -40.94 10.17
C SER A 491 -51.99 -40.05 9.13
N VAL A 492 -52.55 -39.93 7.91
CA VAL A 492 -52.11 -38.99 6.85
C VAL A 492 -52.19 -37.55 7.33
N THR A 493 -53.27 -37.18 8.06
CA THR A 493 -53.48 -35.83 8.63
C THR A 493 -52.37 -35.40 9.60
N ARG A 494 -51.54 -36.32 10.10
CA ARG A 494 -50.40 -35.99 10.97
C ARG A 494 -49.14 -35.67 10.17
N ILE A 495 -48.99 -36.23 8.97
CA ILE A 495 -47.87 -35.93 8.06
C ILE A 495 -48.02 -34.52 7.51
N ASP A 496 -49.24 -34.14 7.11
CA ASP A 496 -49.54 -32.79 6.60
C ASP A 496 -49.08 -31.69 7.58
N ILE A 497 -49.28 -31.90 8.88
CA ILE A 497 -48.84 -30.96 9.94
C ILE A 497 -47.31 -30.93 10.06
N LEU A 498 -46.63 -32.07 9.94
CA LEU A 498 -45.16 -32.11 10.00
C LEU A 498 -44.55 -31.42 8.77
N SER A 499 -45.15 -31.60 7.60
CA SER A 499 -44.77 -30.90 6.37
C SER A 499 -45.00 -29.39 6.48
N GLU A 500 -46.15 -28.96 7.01
CA GLU A 500 -46.44 -27.53 7.23
C GLU A 500 -45.44 -26.89 8.21
N ASP A 501 -45.11 -27.58 9.31
CA ASP A 501 -44.09 -27.12 10.26
C ASP A 501 -42.69 -27.10 9.63
N GLN A 502 -42.32 -28.11 8.83
CA GLN A 502 -41.04 -28.14 8.09
C GLN A 502 -40.91 -26.98 7.12
N GLN A 503 -41.98 -26.68 6.39
CA GLN A 503 -42.04 -25.56 5.46
C GLN A 503 -41.89 -24.23 6.20
N GLY A 504 -42.57 -24.04 7.33
CA GLY A 504 -42.43 -22.85 8.15
C GLY A 504 -41.00 -22.63 8.67
N LEU A 505 -40.28 -23.71 9.00
CA LEU A 505 -38.86 -23.65 9.36
C LEU A 505 -37.98 -23.32 8.16
N SER A 506 -38.26 -23.86 6.98
CA SER A 506 -37.53 -23.57 5.74
C SER A 506 -37.70 -22.10 5.33
N ASP A 507 -38.92 -21.57 5.41
CA ASP A 507 -39.22 -20.15 5.18
C ASP A 507 -38.46 -19.26 6.17
N GLY A 508 -38.44 -19.65 7.45
CA GLY A 508 -37.68 -18.95 8.49
C GLY A 508 -36.16 -18.96 8.23
N ALA A 509 -35.60 -20.10 7.85
CA ALA A 509 -34.18 -20.23 7.49
C ALA A 509 -33.83 -19.39 6.25
N SER A 510 -34.72 -19.34 5.26
CA SER A 510 -34.57 -18.51 4.06
C SER A 510 -34.53 -17.01 4.40
N LEU A 511 -35.40 -16.55 5.32
CA LEU A 511 -35.37 -15.17 5.80
C LEU A 511 -34.05 -14.82 6.49
N VAL A 512 -33.57 -15.69 7.38
CA VAL A 512 -32.28 -15.48 8.08
C VAL A 512 -31.11 -15.48 7.08
N THR A 513 -31.16 -16.36 6.07
CA THR A 513 -30.16 -16.41 5.00
C THR A 513 -30.12 -15.09 4.24
N ASN A 514 -31.27 -14.54 3.87
CA ASN A 514 -31.35 -13.23 3.19
C ASN A 514 -30.79 -12.09 4.05
N ASP A 515 -31.09 -12.07 5.35
CA ASP A 515 -30.51 -11.10 6.29
C ASP A 515 -28.98 -11.24 6.39
N LEU A 516 -28.46 -12.47 6.46
CA LEU A 516 -27.03 -12.73 6.51
C LEU A 516 -26.32 -12.39 5.20
N VAL A 517 -26.93 -12.63 4.05
CA VAL A 517 -26.41 -12.20 2.73
C VAL A 517 -26.33 -10.67 2.67
N SER A 518 -27.35 -9.97 3.17
CA SER A 518 -27.32 -8.50 3.27
C SER A 518 -26.17 -8.01 4.16
N ILE A 519 -25.93 -8.65 5.30
CA ILE A 519 -24.79 -8.36 6.17
C ILE A 519 -23.46 -8.67 5.45
N ALA A 520 -23.38 -9.79 4.73
CA ALA A 520 -22.18 -10.20 4.00
C ALA A 520 -21.77 -9.20 2.90
N ARG A 521 -22.72 -8.47 2.28
CA ARG A 521 -22.45 -7.37 1.34
C ARG A 521 -21.84 -6.14 2.02
N LYS A 522 -21.97 -6.02 3.34
CA LYS A 522 -21.41 -4.91 4.14
C LYS A 522 -20.10 -5.26 4.83
N THR A 523 -19.71 -6.54 4.86
CA THR A 523 -18.56 -6.97 5.66
C THR A 523 -17.81 -8.17 5.11
N MET A 524 -16.49 -8.13 5.26
CA MET A 524 -15.57 -9.23 4.93
C MET A 524 -15.49 -10.29 6.05
N PHE A 525 -16.07 -10.03 7.23
CA PHE A 525 -16.03 -10.98 8.35
C PHE A 525 -16.93 -12.20 8.19
N ILE A 526 -17.92 -12.14 7.29
CA ILE A 526 -18.75 -13.31 6.95
C ILE A 526 -17.99 -14.21 5.98
N SER A 527 -17.39 -15.29 6.49
CA SER A 527 -16.63 -16.23 5.67
C SER A 527 -17.52 -17.06 4.73
N PRO A 528 -17.02 -17.56 3.60
CA PRO A 528 -17.76 -18.49 2.73
C PRO A 528 -18.28 -19.75 3.45
N ALA A 529 -17.61 -20.19 4.52
CA ALA A 529 -18.07 -21.31 5.33
C ALA A 529 -19.47 -21.09 5.94
N ILE A 530 -19.81 -19.84 6.28
CA ILE A 530 -21.16 -19.48 6.79
C ILE A 530 -22.19 -19.63 5.67
N GLY A 531 -21.86 -19.19 4.44
CA GLY A 531 -22.73 -19.35 3.28
C GLY A 531 -22.98 -20.82 2.93
N ARG A 532 -21.94 -21.66 2.96
CA ARG A 532 -22.08 -23.10 2.72
C ARG A 532 -22.96 -23.79 3.75
N ALA A 533 -22.74 -23.52 5.04
CA ALA A 533 -23.55 -24.11 6.11
C ALA A 533 -25.05 -23.70 6.01
N LEU A 534 -25.34 -22.46 5.57
CA LEU A 534 -26.71 -22.03 5.27
C LEU A 534 -27.30 -22.76 4.05
N GLY A 535 -26.51 -22.93 2.98
CA GLY A 535 -26.94 -23.71 1.81
C GLY A 535 -27.22 -25.17 2.15
N GLU A 536 -26.36 -25.81 2.95
CA GLU A 536 -26.56 -27.16 3.48
C GLU A 536 -27.82 -27.25 4.35
N THR A 537 -28.10 -26.22 5.16
CA THR A 537 -29.32 -26.14 5.96
C THR A 537 -30.56 -26.16 5.07
N LEU A 538 -30.64 -25.27 4.08
CA LEU A 538 -31.79 -25.18 3.17
C LEU A 538 -31.96 -26.46 2.36
N ASN A 539 -30.88 -26.99 1.79
CA ASN A 539 -30.91 -28.23 1.02
C ASN A 539 -31.36 -29.45 1.84
N SER A 540 -31.01 -29.50 3.14
CA SER A 540 -31.44 -30.58 4.04
C SER A 540 -32.90 -30.40 4.46
N MET A 541 -33.35 -29.15 4.67
CA MET A 541 -34.77 -28.84 4.93
C MET A 541 -35.66 -29.21 3.74
N ASP A 542 -35.24 -28.89 2.51
CA ASP A 542 -35.98 -29.20 1.30
C ASP A 542 -36.08 -30.72 1.08
N ARG A 543 -34.99 -31.45 1.32
CA ARG A 543 -35.00 -32.93 1.28
C ARG A 543 -35.91 -33.53 2.36
N ALA A 544 -35.88 -32.98 3.58
CA ALA A 544 -36.79 -33.40 4.64
C ALA A 544 -38.26 -33.19 4.25
N GLU A 545 -38.59 -32.06 3.61
CA GLU A 545 -39.94 -31.79 3.10
C GLU A 545 -40.36 -32.82 2.04
N GLY A 546 -39.47 -33.15 1.10
CA GLY A 546 -39.70 -34.20 0.09
C GLY A 546 -39.96 -35.57 0.71
N HIS A 547 -39.12 -36.02 1.65
CA HIS A 547 -39.32 -37.28 2.35
C HIS A 547 -40.59 -37.30 3.19
N LEU A 548 -40.99 -36.18 3.81
CA LEU A 548 -42.27 -36.09 4.51
C LEU A 548 -43.44 -36.24 3.53
N ALA A 549 -43.39 -35.62 2.36
CA ALA A 549 -44.41 -35.74 1.32
C ALA A 549 -44.54 -37.19 0.80
N GLU A 550 -43.42 -37.92 0.71
CA GLU A 550 -43.34 -39.33 0.33
C GLU A 550 -43.66 -40.30 1.48
N GLN A 551 -43.92 -39.77 2.68
CA GLN A 551 -44.19 -40.52 3.92
C GLN A 551 -42.98 -41.32 4.46
N GLU A 552 -41.77 -40.97 4.05
CA GLU A 552 -40.50 -41.55 4.48
C GLU A 552 -39.95 -40.87 5.75
N ARG A 553 -40.57 -41.18 6.89
CA ARG A 553 -40.24 -40.50 8.17
C ARG A 553 -38.80 -40.67 8.65
N ASP A 554 -38.21 -41.85 8.43
CA ASP A 554 -36.85 -42.12 8.89
C ASP A 554 -35.85 -41.24 8.11
N SER A 555 -35.96 -41.20 6.77
CA SER A 555 -35.18 -40.32 5.89
C SER A 555 -35.39 -38.84 6.22
N ALA A 556 -36.65 -38.41 6.41
CA ALA A 556 -36.96 -37.04 6.81
C ALA A 556 -36.32 -36.67 8.16
N SER A 557 -36.30 -37.61 9.11
CA SER A 557 -35.68 -37.41 10.41
C SER A 557 -34.15 -37.29 10.31
N GLU A 558 -33.51 -38.01 9.40
CA GLU A 558 -32.06 -37.88 9.16
C GLU A 558 -31.72 -36.51 8.58
N GLU A 559 -32.46 -36.05 7.56
CA GLU A 559 -32.26 -34.74 6.94
C GLU A 559 -32.57 -33.57 7.89
N GLN A 560 -33.59 -33.71 8.75
CA GLN A 560 -33.87 -32.74 9.82
C GLN A 560 -32.72 -32.60 10.82
N LEU A 561 -32.04 -33.70 11.16
CA LEU A 561 -30.85 -33.64 12.02
C LEU A 561 -29.67 -32.99 11.31
N ALA A 562 -29.46 -33.27 10.02
CA ALA A 562 -28.43 -32.62 9.22
C ALA A 562 -28.65 -31.10 9.15
N ALA A 563 -29.89 -30.66 8.93
CA ALA A 563 -30.26 -29.24 8.97
C ALA A 563 -29.97 -28.62 10.35
N MET A 564 -30.28 -29.33 11.44
CA MET A 564 -30.00 -28.87 12.80
C MET A 564 -28.49 -28.74 13.08
N GLU A 565 -27.68 -29.67 12.61
CA GLU A 565 -26.21 -29.60 12.71
C GLU A 565 -25.66 -28.38 11.98
N ALA A 566 -26.06 -28.18 10.72
CA ALA A 566 -25.64 -27.04 9.90
C ALA A 566 -26.05 -25.67 10.49
N LEU A 567 -27.26 -25.58 11.08
CA LEU A 567 -27.70 -24.38 11.82
C LEU A 567 -26.76 -24.06 12.99
N ASN A 568 -26.41 -25.08 13.79
CA ASN A 568 -25.53 -24.92 14.95
C ASN A 568 -24.09 -24.54 14.53
N GLU A 569 -23.57 -25.15 13.48
CA GLU A 569 -22.27 -24.77 12.91
C GLU A 569 -22.26 -23.32 12.43
N THR A 570 -23.33 -22.87 11.80
CA THR A 570 -23.51 -21.48 11.34
C THR A 570 -23.46 -20.52 12.52
N VAL A 571 -24.15 -20.82 13.63
CA VAL A 571 -24.10 -20.01 14.87
C VAL A 571 -22.69 -19.92 15.43
N LEU A 572 -21.96 -21.05 15.50
CA LEU A 572 -20.58 -21.07 15.97
C LEU A 572 -19.64 -20.26 15.06
N ALA A 573 -19.84 -20.34 13.74
CA ALA A 573 -19.08 -19.57 12.77
C ALA A 573 -19.37 -18.07 12.89
N LEU A 574 -20.62 -17.65 13.05
CA LEU A 574 -21.00 -16.26 13.33
C LEU A 574 -20.40 -15.75 14.63
N GLN A 575 -20.37 -16.57 15.68
CA GLN A 575 -19.75 -16.22 16.95
C GLN A 575 -18.23 -16.02 16.82
N ARG A 576 -17.55 -16.82 15.99
CA ARG A 576 -16.13 -16.62 15.65
C ARG A 576 -15.92 -15.36 14.83
N ALA A 577 -16.77 -15.12 13.83
CA ALA A 577 -16.74 -13.90 13.02
C ALA A 577 -16.87 -12.64 13.87
N MET A 578 -17.82 -12.60 14.81
CA MET A 578 -17.96 -11.49 15.76
C MET A 578 -16.74 -11.32 16.67
N ARG A 579 -16.13 -12.42 17.15
CA ARG A 579 -14.90 -12.35 17.96
C ARG A 579 -13.73 -11.79 17.15
N ASN A 580 -13.57 -12.25 15.91
CA ASN A 580 -12.54 -11.73 15.01
C ASN A 580 -12.77 -10.26 14.69
N MET A 581 -14.01 -9.86 14.47
CA MET A 581 -14.42 -8.47 14.24
C MET A 581 -14.14 -7.57 15.46
N ALA A 582 -14.45 -8.04 16.67
CA ALA A 582 -14.12 -7.33 17.91
C ALA A 582 -12.59 -7.23 18.11
N ASN A 583 -11.84 -8.24 17.69
CA ASN A 583 -10.38 -8.28 17.75
C ASN A 583 -9.70 -7.44 16.65
N SER A 584 -10.34 -7.26 15.49
CA SER A 584 -9.84 -6.42 14.39
C SER A 584 -10.18 -4.94 14.58
N GLY A 585 -11.34 -4.65 15.17
CA GLY A 585 -11.71 -3.29 15.63
C GLY A 585 -10.91 -2.83 16.86
N SER A 586 -10.15 -3.74 17.50
CA SER A 586 -9.21 -3.44 18.57
C SER A 586 -7.77 -3.27 18.06
N SER A 587 -7.62 -2.72 16.85
CA SER A 587 -6.47 -1.82 16.58
C SER A 587 -6.43 -0.66 17.59
N SER A 588 -7.55 -0.36 18.26
CA SER A 588 -7.62 0.59 19.37
C SER A 588 -6.68 0.25 20.52
N GLY A 589 -6.37 -1.01 20.86
CA GLY A 589 -5.44 -1.31 21.97
C GLY A 589 -3.98 -0.92 21.69
N MET A 590 -3.58 -0.92 20.41
CA MET A 590 -2.24 -0.56 19.95
C MET A 590 -2.18 0.89 19.47
N MET A 591 -3.27 1.41 18.89
CA MET A 591 -3.43 2.81 18.53
C MET A 591 -3.59 3.68 19.79
N ASP A 592 -4.35 3.25 20.80
CA ASP A 592 -4.39 3.86 22.14
C ASP A 592 -3.02 3.78 22.80
N LEU A 593 -2.26 2.69 22.60
CA LEU A 593 -0.86 2.64 23.07
C LEU A 593 0.00 3.70 22.38
N ILE A 594 -0.08 3.80 21.04
CA ILE A 594 0.68 4.77 20.24
C ILE A 594 0.26 6.20 20.60
N GLU A 595 -1.04 6.47 20.71
CA GLU A 595 -1.61 7.77 21.02
C GLU A 595 -1.29 8.19 22.44
N ARG A 596 -1.36 7.27 23.42
CA ARG A 596 -0.89 7.53 24.79
C ARG A 596 0.61 7.79 24.84
N LEU A 597 1.42 7.02 24.10
CA LEU A 597 2.88 7.27 24.02
C LEU A 597 3.19 8.61 23.35
N GLN A 598 2.45 9.00 22.31
CA GLN A 598 2.56 10.32 21.68
C GLN A 598 2.09 11.44 22.61
N GLY A 599 1.02 11.23 23.36
CA GLY A 599 0.55 12.16 24.40
C GLY A 599 1.58 12.34 25.51
N MET A 600 2.22 11.25 25.93
CA MET A 600 3.35 11.28 26.89
C MET A 600 4.57 12.00 26.30
N ALA A 601 4.87 11.82 25.01
CA ALA A 601 5.93 12.57 24.33
C ALA A 601 5.63 14.08 24.32
N ARG A 602 4.39 14.50 24.04
CA ARG A 602 3.99 15.93 24.12
C ARG A 602 4.12 16.49 25.55
N GLN A 603 3.71 15.71 26.56
CA GLN A 603 3.88 16.09 27.97
C GLN A 603 5.37 16.21 28.34
N GLN A 604 6.21 15.28 27.86
CA GLN A 604 7.65 15.31 28.04
C GLN A 604 8.28 16.54 27.36
N THR A 605 7.85 16.93 26.15
CA THR A 605 8.29 18.19 25.50
C THR A 605 7.99 19.40 26.38
N GLY A 606 6.79 19.50 26.94
CA GLY A 606 6.44 20.60 27.85
C GLY A 606 7.27 20.63 29.14
N ILE A 607 7.71 19.47 29.65
CA ILE A 607 8.64 19.40 30.78
C ILE A 607 10.05 19.85 30.35
N ASN A 608 10.50 19.46 29.16
CA ASN A 608 11.80 19.85 28.61
C ASN A 608 11.87 21.37 28.38
N ASP A 609 10.82 21.98 27.83
CA ASP A 609 10.75 23.43 27.57
C ASP A 609 10.78 24.24 28.87
N GLN A 610 10.04 23.80 29.89
CA GLN A 610 10.07 24.44 31.22
C GLN A 610 11.43 24.30 31.91
N MET A 611 12.12 23.18 31.71
CA MET A 611 13.47 22.98 32.24
C MET A 611 14.51 23.86 31.53
N ASN A 612 14.42 24.00 30.20
CA ASN A 612 15.31 24.86 29.41
C ASN A 612 15.14 26.34 29.76
N GLN A 613 13.91 26.81 29.97
CA GLN A 613 13.64 28.18 30.44
C GLN A 613 14.26 28.43 31.83
N MET A 614 14.27 27.43 32.71
CA MET A 614 14.91 27.55 34.02
C MET A 614 16.45 27.57 33.94
N MET A 615 17.05 26.95 32.93
CA MET A 615 18.50 27.01 32.68
C MET A 615 18.93 28.39 32.16
N ASP A 616 18.16 29.00 31.24
CA ASP A 616 18.43 30.33 30.69
C ASP A 616 18.32 31.46 31.74
N GLU A 617 17.55 31.24 32.81
CA GLU A 617 17.40 32.19 33.93
C GLU A 617 18.38 31.95 35.10
N SER A 618 19.24 30.92 35.04
CA SER A 618 20.08 30.48 36.17
C SER A 618 21.57 30.87 36.05
N GLU A 619 21.86 32.17 36.09
CA GLU A 619 23.21 32.68 36.42
C GLU A 619 23.31 33.25 37.84
N GLY A 620 22.43 32.83 38.78
CA GLY A 620 22.42 33.32 40.16
C GLY A 620 21.92 32.30 41.19
N GLN A 621 22.26 32.52 42.47
CA GLN A 621 21.90 31.65 43.60
C GLN A 621 20.40 31.32 43.62
N MET A 622 20.10 30.02 43.72
CA MET A 622 18.77 29.42 43.66
C MET A 622 17.83 30.02 44.73
N ASP A 623 16.82 30.79 44.31
CA ASP A 623 15.80 31.38 45.19
C ASP A 623 14.72 30.36 45.60
N LEU A 624 13.99 30.64 46.67
CA LEU A 624 12.88 29.82 47.19
C LEU A 624 11.78 29.61 46.14
N GLN A 625 11.61 30.58 45.23
CA GLN A 625 10.69 30.51 44.10
C GLN A 625 11.12 29.48 43.04
N THR A 626 12.42 29.41 42.74
CA THR A 626 13.01 28.42 41.83
C THR A 626 12.85 27.01 42.40
N GLN A 627 13.10 26.82 43.71
CA GLN A 627 12.89 25.52 44.37
C GLN A 627 11.44 25.01 44.27
N ALA A 628 10.46 25.92 44.39
CA ALA A 628 9.05 25.58 44.22
C ALA A 628 8.68 25.23 42.76
N GLN A 629 9.41 25.75 41.77
CA GLN A 629 9.26 25.36 40.36
C GLN A 629 9.89 23.99 40.08
N VAL A 630 11.10 23.71 40.60
CA VAL A 630 11.75 22.40 40.49
C VAL A 630 10.90 21.30 41.12
N SER A 631 10.33 21.56 42.31
CA SER A 631 9.44 20.60 42.97
C SER A 631 8.18 20.28 42.15
N ARG A 632 7.63 21.28 41.46
CA ARG A 632 6.49 21.08 40.55
C ARG A 632 6.89 20.28 39.31
N LEU A 633 8.09 20.50 38.78
CA LEU A 633 8.61 19.78 37.63
C LEU A 633 8.88 18.31 37.98
N ALA A 634 9.45 18.03 39.16
CA ALA A 634 9.60 16.68 39.70
C ALA A 634 8.27 15.94 39.84
N ALA A 635 7.23 16.63 40.33
CA ALA A 635 5.89 16.04 40.47
C ALA A 635 5.24 15.71 39.11
N ARG A 636 5.46 16.54 38.09
CA ARG A 636 4.99 16.28 36.70
C ARG A 636 5.72 15.10 36.08
N GLN A 637 7.04 15.03 36.23
CA GLN A 637 7.85 13.92 35.74
C GLN A 637 7.46 12.59 36.43
N GLU A 638 7.19 12.62 37.73
CA GLU A 638 6.74 11.44 38.48
C GLU A 638 5.33 10.98 38.07
N ALA A 639 4.42 11.92 37.77
CA ALA A 639 3.10 11.58 37.23
C ALA A 639 3.22 10.90 35.86
N LEU A 640 4.10 11.42 34.99
CA LEU A 640 4.38 10.85 33.68
C LEU A 640 4.97 9.42 33.79
N ARG A 641 5.95 9.23 34.69
CA ARG A 641 6.53 7.90 34.99
C ARG A 641 5.46 6.90 35.42
N LYS A 642 4.53 7.30 36.30
CA LYS A 642 3.44 6.42 36.76
C LYS A 642 2.45 6.06 35.66
N SER A 643 2.14 7.00 34.76
CA SER A 643 1.31 6.73 33.58
C SER A 643 1.98 5.70 32.66
N LEU A 644 3.30 5.81 32.47
CA LEU A 644 4.09 4.84 31.70
C LEU A 644 4.14 3.46 32.38
N GLU A 645 4.30 3.43 33.70
CA GLU A 645 4.28 2.21 34.52
C GLU A 645 2.92 1.50 34.44
N GLN A 646 1.82 2.24 34.54
CA GLN A 646 0.46 1.71 34.40
C GLN A 646 0.24 1.12 33.01
N LEU A 647 0.64 1.86 31.98
CA LEU A 647 0.53 1.44 30.58
C LEU A 647 1.34 0.16 30.29
N ARG A 648 2.52 0.01 30.91
CA ARG A 648 3.31 -1.23 30.86
C ARG A 648 2.60 -2.41 31.52
N ARG A 649 1.93 -2.19 32.66
CA ARG A 649 1.19 -3.24 33.38
C ARG A 649 -0.08 -3.69 32.64
N GLU A 650 -0.74 -2.79 31.92
CA GLU A 650 -1.95 -3.09 31.13
C GLU A 650 -1.64 -3.97 29.90
N GLN A 651 -0.41 -3.93 29.38
CA GLN A 651 0.02 -4.61 28.14
C GLN A 651 0.69 -5.98 28.35
N GLN A 652 0.56 -6.57 29.54
CA GLN A 652 1.35 -7.74 30.00
C GLN A 652 1.11 -9.07 29.24
N VAL A 653 0.29 -9.08 28.18
CA VAL A 653 -0.19 -10.33 27.57
C VAL A 653 0.55 -10.73 26.28
N ASN A 654 1.26 -9.86 25.54
CA ASN A 654 1.71 -10.31 24.20
C ASN A 654 3.03 -9.86 23.54
N GLN A 655 3.95 -9.02 24.05
CA GLN A 655 5.18 -8.69 23.28
C GLN A 655 6.42 -8.28 24.13
N GLY A 656 7.47 -9.11 24.14
CA GLY A 656 8.65 -8.96 25.02
C GLY A 656 9.66 -7.85 24.68
N GLN A 657 9.75 -7.37 23.43
CA GLN A 657 10.76 -6.37 23.03
C GLN A 657 10.31 -4.90 23.23
N VAL A 658 9.03 -4.59 23.00
CA VAL A 658 8.48 -3.25 23.27
C VAL A 658 8.47 -2.98 24.77
N LEU A 659 8.14 -3.99 25.60
CA LEU A 659 8.16 -3.91 27.06
C LEU A 659 9.55 -3.57 27.63
N GLY A 660 10.63 -4.13 27.06
CA GLY A 660 11.99 -3.85 27.51
C GLY A 660 12.40 -2.38 27.31
N ARG A 661 11.98 -1.77 26.20
CA ARG A 661 12.25 -0.34 25.92
C ARG A 661 11.46 0.60 26.84
N LEU A 662 10.21 0.26 27.15
CA LEU A 662 9.39 1.05 28.08
C LEU A 662 9.94 1.00 29.52
N GLU A 663 10.50 -0.13 29.93
CA GLU A 663 11.16 -0.28 31.23
C GLU A 663 12.44 0.56 31.35
N GLU A 664 13.23 0.66 30.27
CA GLU A 664 14.40 1.56 30.24
C GLU A 664 14.00 3.03 30.34
N ILE A 665 12.93 3.44 29.66
CA ILE A 665 12.39 4.81 29.73
C ILE A 665 11.88 5.11 31.16
N GLU A 666 11.13 4.18 31.76
CA GLU A 666 10.61 4.31 33.12
C GLU A 666 11.74 4.53 34.15
N LYS A 667 12.84 3.79 33.99
CA LYS A 667 14.03 3.92 34.85
C LYS A 667 14.74 5.25 34.67
N GLU A 668 14.90 5.73 33.43
CA GLU A 668 15.47 7.06 33.18
C GLU A 668 14.59 8.16 33.78
N MET A 669 13.26 8.05 33.69
CA MET A 669 12.33 8.97 34.34
C MET A 669 12.44 8.93 35.88
N GLU A 670 12.64 7.75 36.47
CA GLU A 670 12.85 7.61 37.92
C GLU A 670 14.12 8.34 38.38
N ASP A 671 15.23 8.19 37.65
CA ASP A 671 16.47 8.87 37.99
C ASP A 671 16.36 10.40 37.78
N THR A 672 15.66 10.86 36.74
CA THR A 672 15.32 12.29 36.55
C THR A 672 14.52 12.84 37.74
N VAL A 673 13.51 12.11 38.23
CA VAL A 673 12.72 12.53 39.40
C VAL A 673 13.59 12.67 40.65
N ARG A 674 14.53 11.73 40.87
CA ARG A 674 15.46 11.78 42.02
C ARG A 674 16.40 12.98 41.94
N GLU A 675 16.97 13.27 40.76
CA GLU A 675 17.88 14.41 40.56
C GLU A 675 17.16 15.75 40.74
N LEU A 676 15.92 15.86 40.23
CA LEU A 676 15.06 17.03 40.46
C LEU A 676 14.71 17.24 41.94
N GLN A 677 14.43 16.16 42.69
CA GLN A 677 14.17 16.24 44.13
C GLN A 677 15.41 16.64 44.94
N GLN A 678 16.60 16.36 44.41
CA GLN A 678 17.88 16.78 45.00
C GLN A 678 18.31 18.18 44.53
N TYR A 679 17.48 18.86 43.74
CA TYR A 679 17.75 20.18 43.16
C TYR A 679 19.03 20.21 42.29
N GLN A 680 19.36 19.08 41.68
CA GLN A 680 20.48 18.96 40.75
C GLN A 680 19.95 19.19 39.34
N ILE A 681 20.11 20.40 38.81
CA ILE A 681 19.80 20.74 37.42
C ILE A 681 21.13 20.99 36.73
N ASP A 682 21.61 19.99 36.00
CA ASP A 682 22.85 20.05 35.24
C ASP A 682 22.58 19.73 33.76
N PRO A 683 23.55 19.98 32.86
CA PRO A 683 23.38 19.68 31.43
C PRO A 683 23.11 18.19 31.15
N ALA A 684 23.55 17.28 32.03
CA ALA A 684 23.33 15.85 31.88
C ALA A 684 21.86 15.46 32.12
N LEU A 685 21.17 16.13 33.04
CA LEU A 685 19.73 15.99 33.26
C LEU A 685 18.94 16.43 32.02
N VAL A 686 19.31 17.56 31.40
CA VAL A 686 18.67 18.07 30.17
C VAL A 686 18.83 17.08 29.02
N GLU A 687 20.03 16.53 28.85
CA GLU A 687 20.31 15.51 27.83
C GLU A 687 19.49 14.23 28.06
N ARG A 688 19.34 13.79 29.32
CA ARG A 688 18.51 12.64 29.69
C ARG A 688 17.04 12.87 29.35
N GLN A 689 16.53 14.07 29.60
CA GLN A 689 15.15 14.44 29.27
C GLN A 689 14.89 14.48 27.75
N GLN A 690 15.86 14.90 26.94
CA GLN A 690 15.80 14.79 25.48
C GLN A 690 15.84 13.33 25.00
N ARG A 691 16.65 12.49 25.68
CA ARG A 691 16.73 11.05 25.38
C ARG A 691 15.44 10.32 25.71
N ILE A 692 14.80 10.63 26.83
CA ILE A 692 13.47 10.11 27.21
C ILE A 692 12.46 10.45 26.12
N LEU A 693 12.44 11.70 25.64
CA LEU A 693 11.56 12.13 24.55
C LEU A 693 11.83 11.35 23.25
N SER A 694 13.09 11.24 22.83
CA SER A 694 13.47 10.47 21.63
C SER A 694 13.02 9.01 21.75
N ARG A 695 13.24 8.37 22.90
CA ARG A 695 12.86 6.97 23.13
C ARG A 695 11.36 6.75 23.18
N LEU A 696 10.57 7.71 23.70
CA LEU A 696 9.10 7.67 23.62
C LEU A 696 8.63 7.73 22.16
N LEU A 697 9.23 8.62 21.35
CA LEU A 697 8.94 8.72 19.93
C LEU A 697 9.38 7.46 19.16
N ASP A 698 10.56 6.93 19.45
CA ASP A 698 11.09 5.70 18.84
C ASP A 698 10.28 4.46 19.23
N ALA A 699 9.79 4.38 20.47
CA ALA A 699 8.88 3.33 20.90
C ALA A 699 7.58 3.37 20.07
N SER A 700 7.03 4.56 19.83
CA SER A 700 5.84 4.74 18.98
C SER A 700 6.09 4.32 17.51
N ARG A 701 7.28 4.63 16.97
CA ARG A 701 7.68 4.28 15.59
C ARG A 701 8.00 2.80 15.45
N SER A 702 8.66 2.19 16.44
CA SER A 702 9.04 0.78 16.41
C SER A 702 7.84 -0.16 16.42
N ILE A 703 6.75 0.21 17.09
CA ILE A 703 5.49 -0.53 17.05
C ILE A 703 4.93 -0.56 15.62
N ARG A 704 5.06 0.53 14.86
CA ARG A 704 4.68 0.59 13.43
C ARG A 704 5.61 -0.27 12.55
N GLY A 705 6.92 -0.27 12.82
CA GLY A 705 7.93 -0.98 12.03
C GLY A 705 7.92 -2.51 12.17
N GLN A 706 7.61 -3.07 13.35
CA GLN A 706 7.69 -4.53 13.58
C GLN A 706 6.68 -5.34 12.74
N ARG A 707 5.49 -4.80 12.46
CA ARG A 707 4.51 -5.48 11.57
C ARG A 707 4.94 -5.50 10.10
N ARG A 708 5.71 -4.50 9.65
CA ARG A 708 6.28 -4.47 8.29
C ARG A 708 7.35 -5.56 8.11
N GLU A 709 8.13 -5.86 9.16
CA GLU A 709 9.14 -6.94 9.12
C GLU A 709 8.53 -8.35 9.16
N GLU A 710 7.44 -8.59 9.91
CA GLU A 710 6.74 -9.89 9.90
C GLU A 710 6.14 -10.24 8.53
N ARG A 711 5.85 -9.25 7.67
CA ARG A 711 5.33 -9.44 6.30
C ARG A 711 6.43 -9.66 5.25
N ARG A 712 7.71 -9.63 5.61
CA ARG A 712 8.80 -9.94 4.68
C ARG A 712 8.82 -11.47 4.41
N ARG A 713 8.23 -11.83 3.26
CA ARG A 713 8.08 -13.17 2.63
C ARG A 713 9.02 -14.27 3.17
N ALA A 714 8.44 -15.25 3.86
CA ALA A 714 8.89 -16.62 3.77
C ALA A 714 8.21 -17.26 2.56
N ALA A 715 8.90 -17.33 1.42
CA ALA A 715 8.49 -18.20 0.33
C ALA A 715 8.80 -19.65 0.74
N PRO A 716 7.82 -20.58 0.77
CA PRO A 716 8.15 -22.00 0.84
C PRO A 716 8.96 -22.36 -0.42
N GLY A 717 10.04 -23.11 -0.25
CA GLY A 717 10.86 -23.55 -1.38
C GLY A 717 10.01 -24.36 -2.35
N GLU A 718 9.81 -23.86 -3.56
CA GLU A 718 9.20 -24.60 -4.66
C GLU A 718 10.07 -25.83 -4.99
N ASP A 719 9.43 -26.98 -5.18
CA ASP A 719 10.09 -28.19 -5.65
C ASP A 719 10.51 -28.01 -7.12
N LEU A 720 11.81 -27.76 -7.33
CA LEU A 720 12.42 -27.48 -8.63
C LEU A 720 12.62 -28.73 -9.51
N ALA A 721 12.18 -29.92 -9.09
CA ALA A 721 12.50 -31.16 -9.78
C ALA A 721 11.85 -31.33 -11.17
N ASN A 722 10.75 -30.63 -11.46
CA ASN A 722 9.98 -30.80 -12.72
C ASN A 722 9.76 -29.50 -13.52
N ARG A 723 10.53 -28.44 -13.25
CA ARG A 723 10.44 -27.22 -14.06
C ARG A 723 11.11 -27.50 -15.43
N PRO A 724 10.41 -27.36 -16.57
CA PRO A 724 11.08 -27.36 -17.87
C PRO A 724 12.17 -26.29 -17.82
N SER A 725 13.40 -26.64 -18.25
CA SER A 725 14.52 -25.69 -18.23
C SER A 725 14.06 -24.38 -18.85
N PRO A 726 14.32 -23.23 -18.22
CA PRO A 726 14.01 -21.95 -18.81
C PRO A 726 14.54 -21.92 -20.24
N GLY A 727 13.73 -21.42 -21.17
CA GLY A 727 14.23 -21.12 -22.51
C GLY A 727 15.50 -20.28 -22.42
N GLY A 728 16.38 -20.39 -23.41
CA GLY A 728 17.62 -19.60 -23.46
C GLY A 728 17.33 -18.13 -23.14
N LEU A 729 18.21 -17.51 -22.37
CA LEU A 729 18.11 -16.11 -21.92
C LEU A 729 17.55 -15.23 -23.03
N SER A 730 16.51 -14.43 -22.70
CA SER A 730 15.90 -13.47 -23.64
C SER A 730 16.98 -12.63 -24.33
N GLU A 731 16.82 -12.37 -25.63
CA GLU A 731 17.80 -11.59 -26.41
C GLU A 731 18.12 -10.23 -25.78
N ASP A 732 17.20 -9.66 -24.99
CA ASP A 732 17.36 -8.41 -24.24
C ASP A 732 18.41 -8.49 -23.11
N LEU A 733 18.53 -9.64 -22.45
CA LEU A 733 19.54 -9.86 -21.40
C LEU A 733 20.91 -10.15 -22.01
N THR A 734 20.97 -10.82 -23.17
CA THR A 734 22.23 -10.97 -23.94
C THR A 734 22.64 -9.70 -24.70
N ARG A 735 21.73 -8.71 -24.82
CA ARG A 735 22.04 -7.41 -25.42
C ARG A 735 23.15 -6.71 -24.62
N PHE A 736 23.13 -6.82 -23.28
CA PHE A 736 24.13 -6.25 -22.38
C PHE A 736 25.56 -6.76 -22.65
N GLU A 737 25.74 -8.06 -22.91
CA GLU A 737 27.05 -8.64 -23.27
C GLU A 737 27.51 -8.25 -24.68
N ARG A 738 26.58 -8.10 -25.65
CA ARG A 738 26.91 -7.65 -27.01
C ARG A 738 27.36 -6.19 -27.02
N THR A 739 26.67 -5.29 -26.32
CA THR A 739 27.05 -3.86 -26.30
C THR A 739 28.40 -3.64 -25.63
N LEU A 740 28.71 -4.34 -24.53
CA LEU A 740 30.01 -4.23 -23.85
C LEU A 740 31.15 -4.80 -24.72
N ARG A 741 30.90 -5.92 -25.41
CA ARG A 741 31.84 -6.53 -26.36
C ARG A 741 32.10 -5.61 -27.56
N ASP A 742 31.04 -5.05 -28.15
CA ASP A 742 31.14 -4.19 -29.32
C ASP A 742 31.78 -2.83 -28.98
N ASP A 743 31.55 -2.27 -27.79
CA ASP A 743 32.25 -1.08 -27.29
C ASP A 743 33.76 -1.36 -27.08
N VAL A 744 34.11 -2.51 -26.51
CA VAL A 744 35.52 -2.87 -26.28
C VAL A 744 36.23 -3.19 -27.60
N LEU A 745 35.58 -3.89 -28.54
CA LEU A 745 36.14 -4.18 -29.85
C LEU A 745 36.21 -2.93 -30.76
N GLY A 746 35.21 -2.04 -30.71
CA GLY A 746 35.21 -0.77 -31.43
C GLY A 746 36.35 0.14 -30.98
N ARG A 747 36.62 0.20 -29.67
CA ARG A 747 37.78 0.93 -29.11
C ARG A 747 39.13 0.35 -29.55
N ILE A 748 39.21 -0.95 -29.84
CA ILE A 748 40.44 -1.55 -30.39
C ILE A 748 40.69 -1.05 -31.82
N ASP A 749 39.67 -0.99 -32.67
CA ASP A 749 39.80 -0.49 -34.06
C ASP A 749 40.13 1.01 -34.10
N GLU A 750 39.85 1.74 -33.02
CA GLU A 750 40.24 3.14 -32.79
C GLU A 750 41.66 3.31 -32.20
N GLY A 751 42.40 2.22 -31.98
CA GLY A 751 43.79 2.25 -31.50
C GLY A 751 43.94 2.50 -30.00
N ALA A 752 42.90 2.27 -29.21
CA ALA A 752 42.84 2.58 -27.78
C ALA A 752 43.71 1.67 -26.89
N TYR A 753 44.39 0.68 -27.45
CA TYR A 753 45.26 -0.28 -26.75
C TYR A 753 46.58 -0.49 -27.53
N PRO A 754 47.72 -0.74 -26.85
CA PRO A 754 48.96 -1.13 -27.53
C PRO A 754 48.77 -2.43 -28.35
N GLN A 755 49.42 -2.52 -29.53
CA GLN A 755 49.29 -3.65 -30.48
C GLN A 755 49.49 -5.04 -29.83
N GLU A 756 50.29 -5.09 -28.76
CA GLU A 756 50.61 -6.30 -27.99
C GLU A 756 49.40 -6.86 -27.22
N TYR A 757 48.50 -5.98 -26.76
CA TYR A 757 47.31 -6.33 -25.99
C TYR A 757 46.06 -6.48 -26.87
N GLU A 758 46.03 -5.86 -28.05
CA GLU A 758 44.95 -6.03 -29.02
C GLU A 758 44.73 -7.51 -29.38
N ALA A 759 45.81 -8.25 -29.62
CA ALA A 759 45.74 -9.68 -29.94
C ALA A 759 45.16 -10.51 -28.78
N LEU A 760 45.52 -10.17 -27.53
CA LEU A 760 45.04 -10.83 -26.31
C LEU A 760 43.57 -10.53 -26.04
N ILE A 761 43.13 -9.28 -26.19
CA ILE A 761 41.74 -8.86 -25.97
C ILE A 761 40.84 -9.48 -27.04
N ARG A 762 41.24 -9.45 -28.32
CA ARG A 762 40.51 -10.14 -29.40
C ARG A 762 40.45 -11.65 -29.18
N ALA A 763 41.52 -12.26 -28.66
CA ALA A 763 41.53 -13.69 -28.31
C ALA A 763 40.60 -14.01 -27.13
N TYR A 764 40.58 -13.18 -26.09
CA TYR A 764 39.71 -13.31 -24.92
C TYR A 764 38.23 -13.27 -25.30
N PHE A 765 37.80 -12.26 -26.07
CA PHE A 765 36.39 -12.18 -26.52
C PHE A 765 36.03 -13.24 -27.56
N ARG A 766 36.99 -13.72 -28.37
CA ARG A 766 36.78 -14.86 -29.27
C ARG A 766 36.57 -16.15 -28.48
N ALA A 767 37.29 -16.35 -27.37
CA ALA A 767 37.11 -17.49 -26.47
C ALA A 767 35.76 -17.45 -25.73
N LEU A 768 35.33 -16.28 -25.26
CA LEU A 768 34.00 -16.07 -24.67
C LEU A 768 32.85 -16.32 -25.66
N SER A 769 33.07 -16.07 -26.96
CA SER A 769 32.08 -16.35 -28.01
C SER A 769 32.04 -17.81 -28.49
N HIS A 770 32.91 -18.67 -27.96
CA HIS A 770 32.93 -20.12 -28.18
C HIS A 770 32.62 -20.84 -26.87
N VAL A 771 31.47 -20.56 -26.27
CA VAL A 771 30.85 -21.54 -25.37
C VAL A 771 30.22 -22.60 -26.28
N PRO A 772 30.68 -23.88 -26.26
CA PRO A 772 30.04 -24.91 -27.03
C PRO A 772 28.61 -25.07 -26.51
N VAL A 773 27.63 -24.95 -27.41
CA VAL A 773 26.29 -25.46 -27.16
C VAL A 773 26.44 -26.97 -26.99
N VAL A 774 26.48 -27.42 -25.74
CA VAL A 774 26.32 -28.83 -25.42
C VAL A 774 24.85 -29.13 -25.69
N ASN A 775 24.61 -29.98 -26.68
CA ASN A 775 23.27 -30.50 -27.02
C ASN A 775 22.58 -31.11 -25.80
#